data_AF-A0A956PMS1-F1
#
_entry.id   AF-A0A956PMS1-F1
#
_cell.length_a   1.000
_cell.length_b   1.000
_cell.length_c   1.000
_cell.angle_alpha   90.00
_cell.angle_beta   90.00
_cell.angle_gamma   90.00
#
_symmetry.space_group_name_H-M   'P 1'
#
loop_
_entity.id
_entity.type
_entity.pdbx_description
1 polymer ?
#
loop_
_entity_poly.entity_id
_entity_poly.type
_entity_poly.pdbx_seq_one_letter_code
_entity_poly.pdbx_strand_id
1 'polypeptide(L)'
;MPPGSPAHLEHMLDELNESLDLDAPGTSLRVLKRALQFLAGYYADLVEGVASVFGELTFNHKEGAADPEEFVEAIQTGISFLMTDAPQELPEVRSLVDVFYEDGGGKKFARILGVGGKPRRGTMPLEKFIAAPIPVRKKCVQEVRRYLPYLREWLESSANLFSNAAIISERTSQDGKQAIVVQIGKQTVTAGRRLEVAACALCIPEREIDVPTSLFERPVYFFVPQKAPIHLSEILTRLDGAMKKEDPVSGFLELRNALEFLIRYFAGVASKVCEDLGALPKSTKPLIDNSQSLSSSERLLNVCLEVLRLKPDSLAAKTVIGIFYRRNEMFEFIPRWHSEILALNGQLSGWCQLEPGYGELEDPEVCKLEFEKHVPTLREWLVALGGYLQSTEHFFNEVKPEGNVEFSLRIGDRFLEIGEPGYTLWLNNPRPAGETVEVESGTANKPLIRESIPIPRGAPGVLERILTRMDIYLRLGDPIQSCISLRDALDYLTRYFAGVALAAFRELGTLPAEAEKLAEQSLSIYDCEKLLILALRSIGHESEEKLGVAVKNVFYYVEEFSKSEKPTGAHARLLALDADPSSKMQNLAEFCSLKADEGVLSHPARSKRELERFLPTLQDWLAMAEPFFRESKHHEEPPEEDGRTELVVEYGDFYLELIEPYKFYIRPGADEIPDIEAPELPPPDLAFDEDLVDEPIRRKSPEELAQERPFLVHRVDLIGERENSKGKKCEAGYIVLTNAGGGTLSGTAVATDPCLEVDPVRFRGNKVALSYWVDTEELPDNYEVFIQLKTAHEQRDISVFEMIGQARNKPVSPMLGTIKMLMPALTSIALFYGAFYGISHYIVDFLEKSVGRYFHTMELTRDAPESLSQVIFLTHILGYIFLFTAGFVPYQVARVFKRFPP
;
A
#
# COMPACT_ATOMS: atom_id res chain seq x y z
N MET A 1 -6.92 -15.30 4.35
CA MET A 1 -8.31 -15.30 3.84
C MET A 1 -8.20 -15.46 2.34
N PRO A 2 -8.98 -16.35 1.71
CA PRO A 2 -8.88 -16.54 0.27
C PRO A 2 -9.37 -15.27 -0.46
N PRO A 3 -8.68 -14.80 -1.52
CA PRO A 3 -9.18 -13.72 -2.35
C PRO A 3 -10.54 -14.11 -2.97
N GLY A 4 -11.47 -13.15 -3.07
CA GLY A 4 -12.81 -13.37 -3.61
C GLY A 4 -13.90 -13.70 -2.58
N SER A 5 -13.61 -13.59 -1.28
CA SER A 5 -14.63 -13.70 -0.22
C SER A 5 -15.55 -12.47 -0.14
N PRO A 6 -16.82 -12.63 0.29
CA PRO A 6 -17.71 -11.49 0.57
C PRO A 6 -17.14 -10.53 1.62
N ALA A 7 -17.30 -9.22 1.40
CA ALA A 7 -16.72 -8.19 2.28
C ALA A 7 -17.21 -8.29 3.73
N HIS A 8 -18.49 -8.62 3.95
CA HIS A 8 -19.01 -8.76 5.32
C HIS A 8 -18.34 -9.91 6.11
N LEU A 9 -17.96 -11.00 5.42
CA LEU A 9 -17.25 -12.11 6.05
C LEU A 9 -15.86 -11.67 6.51
N GLU A 10 -15.16 -10.87 5.71
CA GLU A 10 -13.85 -10.32 6.08
C GLU A 10 -13.96 -9.48 7.36
N HIS A 11 -14.92 -8.55 7.42
CA HIS A 11 -15.14 -7.73 8.61
C HIS A 11 -15.43 -8.56 9.88
N MET A 12 -16.21 -9.63 9.77
CA MET A 12 -16.47 -10.53 10.91
C MET A 12 -15.22 -11.29 11.35
N LEU A 13 -14.35 -11.68 10.42
CA LEU A 13 -13.13 -12.40 10.77
C LEU A 13 -12.08 -11.48 11.39
N ASP A 14 -12.03 -10.22 10.97
CA ASP A 14 -11.22 -9.18 11.62
C ASP A 14 -11.72 -8.92 13.06
N GLU A 15 -13.03 -8.75 13.26
CA GLU A 15 -13.64 -8.62 14.60
C GLU A 15 -13.36 -9.86 15.47
N LEU A 16 -13.39 -11.06 14.88
CA LEU A 16 -13.06 -12.29 15.59
C LEU A 16 -11.60 -12.29 16.03
N ASN A 17 -10.67 -11.94 15.13
CA ASN A 17 -9.24 -11.92 15.43
C ASN A 17 -8.92 -10.90 16.54
N GLU A 18 -9.44 -9.68 16.43
CA GLU A 18 -9.28 -8.65 17.46
C GLU A 18 -9.83 -9.10 18.82
N SER A 19 -11.02 -9.71 18.84
CA SER A 19 -11.62 -10.21 20.08
C SER A 19 -10.81 -11.34 20.74
N LEU A 20 -10.11 -12.15 19.94
CA LEU A 20 -9.22 -13.21 20.43
C LEU A 20 -7.95 -12.61 21.02
N ASP A 21 -7.37 -11.60 20.35
CA ASP A 21 -6.19 -10.88 20.83
C ASP A 21 -6.45 -10.13 22.15
N LEU A 22 -7.66 -9.58 22.30
CA LEU A 22 -8.10 -8.86 23.51
C LEU A 22 -8.55 -9.80 24.66
N ASP A 23 -8.45 -11.12 24.50
CA ASP A 23 -8.99 -12.14 25.43
C ASP A 23 -10.44 -11.85 25.86
N ALA A 24 -11.29 -11.54 24.86
CA ALA A 24 -12.71 -11.23 25.02
C ALA A 24 -13.60 -12.41 24.55
N PRO A 25 -13.61 -13.57 25.26
CA PRO A 25 -14.16 -14.82 24.72
C PRO A 25 -15.68 -14.79 24.51
N GLY A 26 -16.41 -13.92 25.21
CA GLY A 26 -17.84 -13.72 24.97
C GLY A 26 -18.11 -13.05 23.61
N THR A 27 -17.28 -12.06 23.26
CA THR A 27 -17.31 -11.41 21.94
C THR A 27 -16.84 -12.39 20.87
N SER A 28 -15.71 -13.08 21.08
CA SER A 28 -15.21 -14.07 20.12
C SER A 28 -16.22 -15.17 19.81
N LEU A 29 -16.94 -15.68 20.82
CA LEU A 29 -17.99 -16.67 20.58
C LEU A 29 -19.17 -16.10 19.80
N ARG A 30 -19.56 -14.84 20.07
CA ARG A 30 -20.65 -14.18 19.35
C ARG A 30 -20.29 -13.99 17.87
N VAL A 31 -19.09 -13.52 17.60
CA VAL A 31 -18.59 -13.30 16.23
C VAL A 31 -18.43 -14.63 15.49
N LEU A 32 -17.88 -15.65 16.14
CA LEU A 32 -17.77 -17.00 15.59
C LEU A 32 -19.14 -17.58 15.17
N LYS A 33 -20.18 -17.39 15.99
CA LYS A 33 -21.55 -17.81 15.64
C LYS A 33 -22.08 -17.05 14.43
N ARG A 34 -21.89 -15.73 14.38
CA ARG A 34 -22.30 -14.88 13.25
C ARG A 34 -21.59 -15.29 11.96
N ALA A 35 -20.29 -15.54 12.00
CA ALA A 35 -19.52 -15.98 10.84
C ALA A 35 -20.00 -17.33 10.29
N LEU A 36 -20.29 -18.30 11.17
CA LEU A 36 -20.85 -19.59 10.74
C LEU A 36 -22.28 -19.48 10.22
N GLN A 37 -23.12 -18.62 10.82
CA GLN A 37 -24.48 -18.35 10.34
C GLN A 37 -24.44 -17.69 8.96
N PHE A 38 -23.54 -16.73 8.76
CA PHE A 38 -23.33 -16.07 7.47
C PHE A 38 -22.90 -17.07 6.39
N LEU A 39 -21.90 -17.92 6.68
CA LEU A 39 -21.47 -18.96 5.74
C LEU A 39 -22.62 -19.92 5.40
N ALA A 40 -23.43 -20.31 6.39
CA ALA A 40 -24.60 -21.15 6.14
C ALA A 40 -25.62 -20.47 5.22
N GLY A 41 -25.96 -19.20 5.45
CA GLY A 41 -26.87 -18.45 4.57
C GLY A 41 -26.31 -18.26 3.17
N TYR A 42 -25.03 -17.92 3.05
CA TYR A 42 -24.35 -17.69 1.78
C TYR A 42 -24.30 -18.97 0.94
N TYR A 43 -23.89 -20.09 1.53
CA TYR A 43 -23.85 -21.37 0.83
C TYR A 43 -25.23 -21.94 0.54
N ALA A 44 -26.24 -21.67 1.37
CA ALA A 44 -27.63 -22.03 1.07
C ALA A 44 -28.09 -21.37 -0.24
N ASP A 45 -27.88 -20.06 -0.38
CA ASP A 45 -28.25 -19.32 -1.59
C ASP A 45 -27.45 -19.79 -2.83
N LEU A 46 -26.14 -20.04 -2.68
CA LEU A 46 -25.31 -20.51 -3.80
C LEU A 46 -25.74 -21.90 -4.31
N VAL A 47 -25.94 -22.83 -3.38
CA VAL A 47 -26.34 -24.21 -3.68
C VAL A 47 -27.71 -24.22 -4.35
N GLU A 48 -28.66 -23.45 -3.81
CA GLU A 48 -29.98 -23.30 -4.40
C GLU A 48 -29.92 -22.71 -5.80
N GLY A 49 -29.16 -21.62 -5.99
CA GLY A 49 -29.05 -20.97 -7.27
C GLY A 49 -28.47 -21.88 -8.35
N VAL A 50 -27.40 -22.62 -8.05
CA VAL A 50 -26.84 -23.60 -8.99
C VAL A 50 -27.78 -24.79 -9.21
N ALA A 51 -28.41 -25.32 -8.15
CA ALA A 51 -29.33 -26.45 -8.28
C ALA A 51 -30.56 -26.10 -9.14
N SER A 52 -31.08 -24.87 -9.02
CA SER A 52 -32.22 -24.38 -9.80
C SER A 52 -32.00 -24.36 -11.32
N VAL A 53 -30.73 -24.33 -11.76
CA VAL A 53 -30.38 -24.42 -13.20
C VAL A 53 -30.64 -25.82 -13.75
N PHE A 54 -30.53 -26.86 -12.91
CA PHE A 54 -30.57 -28.27 -13.34
C PHE A 54 -31.90 -28.97 -13.01
N GLY A 55 -32.80 -28.35 -12.25
CA GLY A 55 -34.12 -28.90 -11.95
C GLY A 55 -35.02 -27.98 -11.13
N GLU A 56 -36.31 -28.34 -11.04
CA GLU A 56 -37.29 -27.67 -10.18
C GLU A 56 -37.15 -28.13 -8.73
N LEU A 57 -36.10 -27.67 -8.02
CA LEU A 57 -36.10 -27.73 -6.56
C LEU A 57 -36.89 -26.57 -5.99
N THR A 58 -37.97 -26.88 -5.29
CA THR A 58 -38.71 -25.89 -4.49
C THR A 58 -38.08 -25.80 -3.11
N PHE A 59 -37.39 -24.69 -2.85
CA PHE A 59 -36.92 -24.33 -1.52
C PHE A 59 -38.05 -23.61 -0.77
N ASN A 60 -38.36 -24.06 0.45
CA ASN A 60 -39.39 -23.43 1.27
C ASN A 60 -38.79 -22.25 2.04
N HIS A 61 -38.85 -21.06 1.47
CA HIS A 61 -38.45 -19.84 2.19
C HIS A 61 -39.56 -19.35 3.11
N LYS A 62 -39.20 -18.99 4.34
CA LYS A 62 -40.05 -18.09 5.12
C LYS A 62 -39.58 -16.65 4.86
N GLU A 63 -40.46 -15.79 4.36
CA GLU A 63 -40.17 -14.34 4.33
C GLU A 63 -39.96 -13.85 5.77
N GLY A 64 -38.74 -13.45 6.14
CA GLY A 64 -38.42 -13.05 7.51
C GLY A 64 -36.94 -13.10 7.88
N ALA A 65 -36.66 -13.05 9.20
CA ALA A 65 -35.31 -13.02 9.78
C ALA A 65 -34.51 -14.32 9.51
N ALA A 66 -33.18 -14.22 9.55
CA ALA A 66 -32.27 -15.33 9.28
C ALA A 66 -32.55 -16.56 10.17
N ASP A 67 -33.03 -17.65 9.57
CA ASP A 67 -33.32 -18.93 10.25
C ASP A 67 -32.22 -19.97 9.96
N PRO A 68 -31.31 -20.25 10.90
CA PRO A 68 -30.25 -21.24 10.70
C PRO A 68 -30.75 -22.63 10.34
N GLU A 69 -31.96 -23.01 10.77
CA GLU A 69 -32.54 -24.32 10.42
C GLU A 69 -32.83 -24.40 8.92
N GLU A 70 -33.42 -23.33 8.35
CA GLU A 70 -33.70 -23.21 6.91
C GLU A 70 -32.40 -23.29 6.08
N PHE A 71 -31.32 -22.63 6.55
CA PHE A 71 -30.06 -22.60 5.82
C PHE A 71 -29.43 -23.99 5.73
N VAL A 72 -29.45 -24.72 6.84
CA VAL A 72 -28.92 -26.08 6.91
C VAL A 72 -29.76 -27.03 6.03
N GLU A 73 -31.09 -26.92 6.06
CA GLU A 73 -31.99 -27.72 5.22
C GLU A 73 -31.77 -27.46 3.72
N ALA A 74 -31.62 -26.19 3.32
CA ALA A 74 -31.35 -25.80 1.94
C ALA A 74 -30.01 -26.37 1.44
N ILE A 75 -28.94 -26.26 2.26
CA ILE A 75 -27.63 -26.85 1.94
C ILE A 75 -27.75 -28.37 1.81
N GLN A 76 -28.38 -29.06 2.77
CA GLN A 76 -28.52 -30.52 2.74
C GLN A 76 -29.25 -31.00 1.49
N THR A 77 -30.39 -30.36 1.19
CA THR A 77 -31.24 -30.73 0.06
C THR A 77 -30.54 -30.46 -1.27
N GLY A 78 -29.99 -29.26 -1.43
CA GLY A 78 -29.36 -28.88 -2.69
C GLY A 78 -28.03 -29.58 -2.94
N ILE A 79 -27.20 -29.82 -1.92
CA ILE A 79 -25.97 -30.62 -2.09
C ILE A 79 -26.30 -32.09 -2.38
N SER A 80 -27.33 -32.65 -1.75
CA SER A 80 -27.79 -34.00 -2.10
C SER A 80 -28.18 -34.08 -3.57
N PHE A 81 -29.02 -33.15 -4.05
CA PHE A 81 -29.43 -33.08 -5.44
C PHE A 81 -28.25 -32.86 -6.39
N LEU A 82 -27.35 -31.92 -6.06
CA LEU A 82 -26.19 -31.64 -6.87
C LEU A 82 -25.29 -32.86 -7.00
N MET A 83 -25.21 -33.77 -6.03
CA MET A 83 -24.45 -35.01 -6.17
C MET A 83 -25.19 -36.13 -6.91
N THR A 84 -26.52 -36.18 -6.85
CA THR A 84 -27.31 -37.30 -7.42
C THR A 84 -27.80 -37.04 -8.83
N ASP A 85 -28.22 -35.80 -9.11
CA ASP A 85 -29.03 -35.48 -10.27
C ASP A 85 -28.36 -34.46 -11.22
N ALA A 86 -27.36 -33.70 -10.74
CA ALA A 86 -26.62 -32.75 -11.58
C ALA A 86 -25.37 -33.38 -12.23
N PRO A 87 -24.93 -32.91 -13.42
CA PRO A 87 -23.73 -33.42 -14.07
C PRO A 87 -22.44 -33.04 -13.29
N GLN A 88 -21.78 -34.02 -12.68
CA GLN A 88 -20.58 -33.81 -11.85
C GLN A 88 -19.36 -33.27 -12.60
N GLU A 89 -19.34 -33.42 -13.92
CA GLU A 89 -18.25 -32.94 -14.77
C GLU A 89 -18.26 -31.41 -14.95
N LEU A 90 -19.38 -30.75 -14.62
CA LEU A 90 -19.50 -29.30 -14.76
C LEU A 90 -18.69 -28.57 -13.67
N PRO A 91 -17.84 -27.59 -14.05
CA PRO A 91 -17.02 -26.83 -13.11
C PRO A 91 -17.83 -26.20 -11.98
N GLU A 92 -19.03 -25.68 -12.27
CA GLU A 92 -19.90 -25.04 -11.28
C GLU A 92 -20.46 -25.99 -10.22
N VAL A 93 -20.78 -27.23 -10.61
CA VAL A 93 -21.29 -28.28 -9.70
C VAL A 93 -20.15 -28.77 -8.83
N ARG A 94 -19.02 -29.11 -9.45
CA ARG A 94 -17.84 -29.64 -8.76
C ARG A 94 -17.25 -28.65 -7.75
N SER A 95 -17.15 -27.37 -8.14
CA SER A 95 -16.63 -26.32 -7.27
C SER A 95 -17.44 -26.15 -5.98
N LEU A 96 -18.76 -26.40 -6.01
CA LEU A 96 -19.61 -26.36 -4.82
C LEU A 96 -19.58 -27.66 -4.02
N VAL A 97 -19.64 -28.82 -4.67
CA VAL A 97 -19.63 -30.13 -3.98
C VAL A 97 -18.30 -30.37 -3.25
N ASP A 98 -17.18 -30.00 -3.86
CA ASP A 98 -15.82 -30.16 -3.30
C ASP A 98 -15.60 -29.31 -2.02
N VAL A 99 -16.44 -28.29 -1.79
CA VAL A 99 -16.43 -27.56 -0.51
C VAL A 99 -16.85 -28.48 0.64
N PHE A 100 -17.81 -29.37 0.44
CA PHE A 100 -18.40 -30.19 1.51
C PHE A 100 -17.81 -31.60 1.61
N TYR A 101 -17.28 -32.16 0.52
CA TYR A 101 -16.78 -33.54 0.44
C TYR A 101 -15.26 -33.63 0.26
N GLU A 102 -14.68 -34.72 0.76
CA GLU A 102 -13.30 -35.18 0.50
C GLU A 102 -13.33 -36.66 0.04
N ASP A 103 -12.22 -37.16 -0.54
CA ASP A 103 -12.08 -38.54 -1.03
C ASP A 103 -12.25 -39.57 0.11
N GLY A 104 -13.50 -39.88 0.48
CA GLY A 104 -13.85 -40.79 1.57
C GLY A 104 -15.00 -40.36 2.48
N GLY A 105 -15.58 -39.16 2.31
CA GLY A 105 -16.79 -38.72 3.05
C GLY A 105 -16.94 -37.21 3.18
N GLY A 106 -17.89 -36.75 4.01
CA GLY A 106 -18.04 -35.31 4.29
C GLY A 106 -16.90 -34.79 5.17
N LYS A 107 -16.42 -33.58 4.87
CA LYS A 107 -15.44 -32.83 5.68
C LYS A 107 -15.98 -32.55 7.09
N LYS A 108 -15.13 -32.21 8.06
CA LYS A 108 -15.58 -32.16 9.48
C LYS A 108 -16.63 -31.07 9.71
N PHE A 109 -16.54 -29.92 9.05
CA PHE A 109 -17.57 -28.87 9.08
C PHE A 109 -18.86 -29.30 8.37
N ALA A 110 -18.79 -30.03 7.25
CA ALA A 110 -19.96 -30.54 6.57
C ALA A 110 -20.80 -31.46 7.49
N ARG A 111 -20.15 -32.22 8.38
CA ARG A 111 -20.84 -33.10 9.35
C ARG A 111 -21.63 -32.35 10.41
N ILE A 112 -21.25 -31.12 10.80
CA ILE A 112 -22.08 -30.31 11.72
C ILE A 112 -23.28 -29.69 11.02
N LEU A 113 -23.26 -29.63 9.68
CA LEU A 113 -24.40 -29.32 8.81
C LEU A 113 -25.23 -30.56 8.47
N GLY A 114 -24.87 -31.77 8.95
CA GLY A 114 -25.53 -33.02 8.59
C GLY A 114 -25.21 -33.54 7.18
N VAL A 115 -24.24 -32.93 6.48
CA VAL A 115 -23.79 -33.34 5.14
C VAL A 115 -22.63 -34.34 5.27
N GLY A 116 -22.72 -35.47 4.56
CA GLY A 116 -21.66 -36.48 4.50
C GLY A 116 -21.32 -37.19 5.82
N GLY A 117 -22.21 -37.16 6.83
CA GLY A 117 -22.11 -37.95 8.06
C GLY A 117 -22.66 -37.28 9.32
N LYS A 118 -22.59 -37.98 10.46
CA LYS A 118 -23.02 -37.44 11.77
C LYS A 118 -21.97 -36.52 12.40
N PRO A 119 -22.39 -35.50 13.18
CA PRO A 119 -21.47 -34.67 13.97
C PRO A 119 -20.59 -35.52 14.90
N ARG A 120 -19.38 -35.03 15.21
CA ARG A 120 -18.49 -35.69 16.18
C ARG A 120 -19.10 -35.68 17.58
N ARG A 121 -18.71 -36.66 18.41
CA ARG A 121 -19.15 -36.75 19.81
C ARG A 121 -18.74 -35.48 20.56
N GLY A 122 -19.72 -34.73 21.09
CA GLY A 122 -19.48 -33.49 21.83
C GLY A 122 -19.66 -32.19 21.03
N THR A 123 -19.94 -32.26 19.73
CA THR A 123 -20.46 -31.13 18.94
C THR A 123 -21.95 -31.26 18.70
N MET A 124 -22.66 -30.14 18.65
CA MET A 124 -24.07 -30.09 18.28
C MET A 124 -24.21 -29.69 16.82
N PRO A 125 -25.37 -29.98 16.20
CA PRO A 125 -25.71 -29.44 14.88
C PRO A 125 -25.58 -27.92 14.83
N LEU A 126 -25.23 -27.38 13.67
CA LEU A 126 -24.90 -25.96 13.51
C LEU A 126 -26.05 -25.04 13.95
N GLU A 127 -27.28 -25.36 13.55
CA GLU A 127 -28.48 -24.59 13.86
C GLU A 127 -28.70 -24.49 15.38
N LYS A 128 -28.47 -25.58 16.12
CA LYS A 128 -28.55 -25.59 17.59
C LYS A 128 -27.41 -24.81 18.23
N PHE A 129 -26.22 -24.84 17.63
CA PHE A 129 -25.08 -24.09 18.11
C PHE A 129 -25.30 -22.58 17.96
N ILE A 130 -25.81 -22.13 16.83
CA ILE A 130 -26.11 -20.71 16.57
C ILE A 130 -27.20 -20.23 17.54
N ALA A 131 -28.30 -20.97 17.68
CA ALA A 131 -29.42 -20.62 18.55
C ALA A 131 -29.11 -20.65 20.06
N ALA A 132 -28.04 -21.34 20.48
CA ALA A 132 -27.70 -21.42 21.91
C ALA A 132 -27.33 -20.03 22.50
N PRO A 133 -27.76 -19.71 23.75
CA PRO A 133 -27.40 -18.46 24.39
C PRO A 133 -25.89 -18.38 24.69
N ILE A 134 -25.33 -17.16 24.75
CA ILE A 134 -23.93 -16.94 25.13
C ILE A 134 -23.74 -17.39 26.60
N PRO A 135 -22.88 -18.38 26.89
CA PRO A 135 -22.68 -18.88 28.24
C PRO A 135 -21.69 -17.99 29.03
N VAL A 136 -21.45 -18.33 30.30
CA VAL A 136 -20.43 -17.66 31.13
C VAL A 136 -19.01 -17.77 30.53
N ARG A 137 -18.12 -16.80 30.83
CA ARG A 137 -16.77 -16.64 30.25
C ARG A 137 -15.99 -17.96 30.08
N LYS A 138 -15.92 -18.79 31.13
CA LYS A 138 -15.17 -20.08 31.10
C LYS A 138 -15.71 -21.04 30.04
N LYS A 139 -17.03 -21.11 29.87
CA LYS A 139 -17.66 -21.93 28.82
C LYS A 139 -17.50 -21.29 27.44
N CYS A 140 -17.47 -19.96 27.33
CA CYS A 140 -17.18 -19.30 26.06
C CYS A 140 -15.82 -19.72 25.49
N VAL A 141 -14.76 -19.72 26.30
CA VAL A 141 -13.43 -20.18 25.88
C VAL A 141 -13.46 -21.63 25.38
N GLN A 142 -14.22 -22.50 26.06
CA GLN A 142 -14.37 -23.90 25.64
C GLN A 142 -15.08 -24.04 24.30
N GLU A 143 -16.17 -23.29 24.10
CA GLU A 143 -16.93 -23.33 22.84
C GLU A 143 -16.14 -22.69 21.69
N VAL A 144 -15.42 -21.58 21.90
CA VAL A 144 -14.54 -20.99 20.89
C VAL A 144 -13.47 -21.99 20.46
N ARG A 145 -12.75 -22.62 21.42
CA ARG A 145 -11.75 -23.65 21.11
C ARG A 145 -12.34 -24.86 20.39
N ARG A 146 -13.60 -25.19 20.66
CA ARG A 146 -14.30 -26.32 20.04
C ARG A 146 -14.72 -26.02 18.61
N TYR A 147 -15.27 -24.84 18.32
CA TYR A 147 -15.88 -24.52 17.03
C TYR A 147 -14.99 -23.73 16.07
N LEU A 148 -13.95 -23.02 16.56
CA LEU A 148 -13.00 -22.31 15.71
C LEU A 148 -12.33 -23.22 14.64
N PRO A 149 -11.96 -24.48 14.93
CA PRO A 149 -11.42 -25.39 13.91
C PRO A 149 -12.40 -25.70 12.77
N TYR A 150 -13.71 -25.64 13.02
CA TYR A 150 -14.74 -25.90 12.01
C TYR A 150 -14.90 -24.70 11.08
N LEU A 151 -14.88 -23.47 11.62
CA LEU A 151 -14.84 -22.26 10.80
C LEU A 151 -13.60 -22.24 9.90
N ARG A 152 -12.43 -22.57 10.47
CA ARG A 152 -11.17 -22.65 9.72
C ARG A 152 -11.25 -23.64 8.57
N GLU A 153 -11.70 -24.87 8.82
CA GLU A 153 -11.81 -25.90 7.77
C GLU A 153 -12.84 -25.52 6.69
N TRP A 154 -13.93 -24.84 7.05
CA TRP A 154 -14.89 -24.31 6.08
C TRP A 154 -14.21 -23.28 5.17
N LEU A 155 -13.53 -22.27 5.74
CA LEU A 155 -12.82 -21.25 4.96
C LEU A 155 -11.71 -21.83 4.07
N GLU A 156 -10.94 -22.79 4.57
CA GLU A 156 -9.91 -23.51 3.79
C GLU A 156 -10.55 -24.30 2.63
N SER A 157 -11.70 -24.94 2.87
CA SER A 157 -12.43 -25.67 1.84
C SER A 157 -13.08 -24.75 0.80
N SER A 158 -13.44 -23.53 1.20
CA SER A 158 -13.99 -22.50 0.34
C SER A 158 -12.93 -21.82 -0.54
N ALA A 159 -11.64 -21.99 -0.27
CA ALA A 159 -10.58 -21.24 -0.95
C ALA A 159 -10.58 -21.44 -2.47
N ASN A 160 -10.77 -22.68 -2.93
CA ASN A 160 -10.83 -22.97 -4.37
C ASN A 160 -12.08 -22.37 -5.02
N LEU A 161 -13.22 -22.39 -4.32
CA LEU A 161 -14.44 -21.74 -4.81
C LEU A 161 -14.25 -20.23 -4.90
N PHE A 162 -13.73 -19.57 -3.86
CA PHE A 162 -13.52 -18.11 -3.87
C PHE A 162 -12.49 -17.67 -4.93
N SER A 163 -11.50 -18.52 -5.22
CA SER A 163 -10.51 -18.21 -6.26
C SER A 163 -11.06 -18.38 -7.68
N ASN A 164 -12.00 -19.30 -7.89
CA ASN A 164 -12.56 -19.61 -9.21
C ASN A 164 -13.92 -18.95 -9.48
N ALA A 165 -14.60 -18.48 -8.44
CA ALA A 165 -15.86 -17.77 -8.53
C ALA A 165 -15.61 -16.26 -8.51
N ALA A 166 -16.20 -15.54 -9.46
CA ALA A 166 -16.09 -14.09 -9.50
C ALA A 166 -17.31 -13.46 -8.83
N ILE A 167 -17.12 -12.65 -7.78
CA ILE A 167 -18.17 -11.76 -7.29
C ILE A 167 -18.34 -10.65 -8.34
N ILE A 168 -19.41 -10.73 -9.13
CA ILE A 168 -19.74 -9.73 -10.17
C ILE A 168 -20.22 -8.45 -9.50
N SER A 169 -21.06 -8.58 -8.47
CA SER A 169 -21.51 -7.45 -7.68
C SER A 169 -21.79 -7.88 -6.24
N GLU A 170 -21.53 -6.99 -5.31
CA GLU A 170 -21.91 -7.12 -3.91
C GLU A 170 -22.53 -5.77 -3.54
N ARG A 171 -23.78 -5.76 -3.05
CA ARG A 171 -24.52 -4.57 -2.61
C ARG A 171 -25.11 -4.85 -1.25
N THR A 172 -24.95 -3.91 -0.31
CA THR A 172 -25.64 -3.96 0.98
C THR A 172 -26.49 -2.71 1.08
N SER A 173 -27.80 -2.90 1.17
CA SER A 173 -28.76 -1.80 1.28
C SER A 173 -28.71 -1.16 2.67
N GLN A 174 -29.29 0.04 2.80
CA GLN A 174 -29.41 0.75 4.08
C GLN A 174 -30.17 -0.04 5.15
N ASP A 175 -31.10 -0.93 4.76
CA ASP A 175 -31.82 -1.82 5.68
C ASP A 175 -31.03 -3.09 6.06
N GLY A 176 -29.77 -3.19 5.63
CA GLY A 176 -28.84 -4.26 6.01
C GLY A 176 -29.06 -5.57 5.25
N LYS A 177 -29.78 -5.54 4.13
CA LYS A 177 -29.91 -6.69 3.22
C LYS A 177 -28.76 -6.70 2.24
N GLN A 178 -28.17 -7.88 2.05
CA GLN A 178 -27.08 -8.05 1.11
C GLN A 178 -27.58 -8.72 -0.17
N ALA A 179 -27.04 -8.31 -1.31
CA ALA A 179 -27.22 -8.96 -2.60
C ALA A 179 -25.83 -9.15 -3.21
N ILE A 180 -25.42 -10.40 -3.40
CA ILE A 180 -24.13 -10.81 -3.92
C ILE A 180 -24.37 -11.60 -5.19
N VAL A 181 -24.02 -11.06 -6.34
CA VAL A 181 -24.06 -11.78 -7.62
C VAL A 181 -22.72 -12.46 -7.82
N VAL A 182 -22.72 -13.78 -7.89
CA VAL A 182 -21.53 -14.63 -7.99
C VAL A 182 -21.59 -15.40 -9.31
N GLN A 183 -20.52 -15.31 -10.10
CA GLN A 183 -20.30 -16.15 -11.27
C GLN A 183 -19.54 -17.41 -10.86
N ILE A 184 -20.10 -18.57 -11.10
CA ILE A 184 -19.46 -19.87 -10.89
C ILE A 184 -19.49 -20.62 -12.22
N GLY A 185 -18.32 -20.82 -12.83
CA GLY A 185 -18.24 -21.38 -14.18
C GLY A 185 -19.03 -20.52 -15.19
N LYS A 186 -20.03 -21.11 -15.84
CA LYS A 186 -20.92 -20.41 -16.79
C LYS A 186 -22.18 -19.83 -16.15
N GLN A 187 -22.43 -20.10 -14.87
CA GLN A 187 -23.66 -19.70 -14.19
C GLN A 187 -23.47 -18.43 -13.39
N THR A 188 -24.52 -17.61 -13.36
CA THR A 188 -24.60 -16.43 -12.49
C THR A 188 -25.67 -16.66 -11.44
N VAL A 189 -25.28 -16.62 -10.18
CA VAL A 189 -26.14 -16.91 -9.02
C VAL A 189 -26.22 -15.68 -8.12
N THR A 190 -27.39 -15.42 -7.55
CA THR A 190 -27.57 -14.36 -6.55
C THR A 190 -27.61 -14.97 -5.15
N ALA A 191 -26.58 -14.68 -4.35
CA ALA A 191 -26.52 -14.89 -2.92
C ALA A 191 -26.94 -13.63 -2.15
N GLY A 192 -27.26 -13.76 -0.86
CA GLY A 192 -27.54 -12.62 0.03
C GLY A 192 -28.98 -12.50 0.52
N ARG A 193 -29.93 -13.25 -0.06
CA ARG A 193 -31.35 -13.23 0.36
C ARG A 193 -31.51 -13.61 1.83
N ARG A 194 -30.61 -14.47 2.31
CA ARG A 194 -30.60 -15.03 3.66
C ARG A 194 -29.57 -14.40 4.60
N LEU A 195 -28.85 -13.38 4.13
CA LEU A 195 -27.77 -12.74 4.88
C LEU A 195 -28.30 -11.52 5.63
N GLU A 196 -28.13 -11.51 6.94
CA GLU A 196 -28.44 -10.36 7.79
C GLU A 196 -27.16 -9.60 8.14
N VAL A 197 -27.03 -8.39 7.59
CA VAL A 197 -25.85 -7.52 7.79
C VAL A 197 -26.19 -6.33 8.71
N ALA A 198 -27.43 -6.27 9.22
CA ALA A 198 -28.07 -5.13 9.89
C ALA A 198 -27.36 -4.51 11.11
N ALA A 199 -26.26 -5.10 11.60
CA ALA A 199 -25.45 -4.59 12.70
C ALA A 199 -24.02 -4.16 12.32
N CYS A 200 -23.64 -4.25 11.04
CA CYS A 200 -22.27 -3.96 10.60
C CYS A 200 -22.15 -2.55 10.02
N ALA A 201 -21.66 -1.60 10.83
CA ALA A 201 -21.48 -0.21 10.42
C ALA A 201 -20.44 -0.02 9.30
N LEU A 202 -19.62 -1.04 9.01
CA LEU A 202 -18.70 -1.09 7.86
C LEU A 202 -19.38 -1.53 6.57
N CYS A 203 -20.49 -2.28 6.66
CA CYS A 203 -21.21 -2.80 5.50
C CYS A 203 -22.50 -2.04 5.21
N ILE A 204 -23.04 -1.28 6.17
CA ILE A 204 -24.27 -0.52 5.97
C ILE A 204 -23.90 0.88 5.50
N PRO A 205 -24.28 1.27 4.28
CA PRO A 205 -23.99 2.61 3.79
C PRO A 205 -24.83 3.64 4.54
N GLU A 206 -24.32 4.87 4.67
CA GLU A 206 -25.17 6.01 5.02
C GLU A 206 -26.18 6.27 3.89
N ARG A 207 -25.74 6.14 2.64
CA ARG A 207 -26.57 6.17 1.43
C ARG A 207 -25.89 5.50 0.25
N GLU A 208 -26.69 5.17 -0.74
CA GLU A 208 -26.24 4.65 -2.02
C GLU A 208 -26.42 5.72 -3.09
N ILE A 209 -25.46 5.81 -4.01
CA ILE A 209 -25.57 6.64 -5.21
C ILE A 209 -25.53 5.69 -6.40
N ASP A 210 -26.66 5.52 -7.08
CA ASP A 210 -26.74 4.71 -8.30
C ASP A 210 -26.27 5.55 -9.50
N VAL A 211 -25.30 5.01 -10.26
CA VAL A 211 -24.88 5.59 -11.54
C VAL A 211 -25.76 4.99 -12.63
N PRO A 212 -26.49 5.81 -13.40
CA PRO A 212 -27.44 5.32 -14.40
C PRO A 212 -26.71 4.61 -15.55
N THR A 213 -27.33 3.56 -16.11
CA THR A 213 -26.76 2.81 -17.24
C THR A 213 -26.72 3.61 -18.54
N SER A 214 -27.35 4.79 -18.59
CA SER A 214 -27.16 5.76 -19.69
C SER A 214 -25.76 6.37 -19.70
N LEU A 215 -25.09 6.41 -18.53
CA LEU A 215 -23.73 6.92 -18.35
C LEU A 215 -22.68 5.81 -18.25
N PHE A 216 -23.05 4.54 -18.06
CA PHE A 216 -22.10 3.44 -17.91
C PHE A 216 -22.69 2.14 -18.49
N GLU A 217 -21.88 1.36 -19.22
CA GLU A 217 -22.34 0.09 -19.85
C GLU A 217 -22.81 -0.97 -18.83
N ARG A 218 -22.36 -0.87 -17.59
CA ARG A 218 -22.72 -1.72 -16.44
C ARG A 218 -23.28 -0.86 -15.30
N PRO A 219 -24.25 -1.36 -14.53
CA PRO A 219 -24.71 -0.64 -13.35
C PRO A 219 -23.56 -0.50 -12.34
N VAL A 220 -23.22 0.74 -12.00
CA VAL A 220 -22.26 1.08 -10.95
C VAL A 220 -22.99 1.81 -9.84
N TYR A 221 -22.58 1.58 -8.60
CA TYR A 221 -23.09 2.36 -7.48
C TYR A 221 -21.94 2.72 -6.53
N PHE A 222 -22.07 3.86 -5.86
CA PHE A 222 -21.17 4.26 -4.78
C PHE A 222 -21.76 3.87 -3.42
N PHE A 223 -20.98 3.12 -2.65
CA PHE A 223 -21.20 2.89 -1.24
C PHE A 223 -20.72 4.12 -0.47
N VAL A 224 -21.63 4.96 0.05
CA VAL A 224 -21.21 6.10 0.89
C VAL A 224 -21.08 5.63 2.33
N PRO A 225 -19.86 5.58 2.90
CA PRO A 225 -19.65 5.10 4.26
C PRO A 225 -20.26 6.05 5.28
N GLN A 226 -20.68 5.50 6.42
CA GLN A 226 -21.15 6.30 7.55
C GLN A 226 -20.03 7.18 8.12
N LYS A 227 -20.41 8.35 8.66
CA LYS A 227 -19.49 9.33 9.26
C LYS A 227 -18.47 9.91 8.27
N ALA A 228 -18.82 9.97 6.99
CA ALA A 228 -18.00 10.69 6.01
C ALA A 228 -17.75 12.14 6.48
N PRO A 229 -16.54 12.69 6.27
CA PRO A 229 -16.26 14.10 6.56
C PRO A 229 -17.30 15.01 5.91
N ILE A 230 -17.72 16.07 6.61
CA ILE A 230 -18.86 16.90 6.18
C ILE A 230 -18.73 17.39 4.73
N HIS A 231 -17.54 17.87 4.35
CA HIS A 231 -17.27 18.34 3.00
C HIS A 231 -17.30 17.24 1.94
N LEU A 232 -16.80 16.03 2.26
CA LEU A 232 -16.95 14.87 1.37
C LEU A 232 -18.43 14.49 1.22
N SER A 233 -19.19 14.50 2.31
CA SER A 233 -20.63 14.21 2.28
C SER A 233 -21.40 15.23 1.43
N GLU A 234 -21.06 16.51 1.50
CA GLU A 234 -21.63 17.55 0.64
C GLU A 234 -21.31 17.33 -0.84
N ILE A 235 -20.05 17.04 -1.18
CA ILE A 235 -19.64 16.71 -2.56
C ILE A 235 -20.42 15.50 -3.09
N LEU A 236 -20.48 14.42 -2.31
CA LEU A 236 -21.22 13.21 -2.68
C LEU A 236 -22.73 13.45 -2.81
N THR A 237 -23.29 14.45 -2.11
CA THR A 237 -24.70 14.84 -2.27
C THR A 237 -24.94 15.51 -3.62
N ARG A 238 -24.01 16.36 -4.06
CA ARG A 238 -24.08 16.99 -5.37
C ARG A 238 -23.85 15.99 -6.50
N LEU A 239 -22.93 15.03 -6.30
CA LEU A 239 -22.72 13.91 -7.21
C LEU A 239 -24.01 13.09 -7.39
N ASP A 240 -24.68 12.71 -6.30
CA ASP A 240 -25.97 12.02 -6.36
C ASP A 240 -27.04 12.84 -7.11
N GLY A 241 -27.09 14.15 -6.84
CA GLY A 241 -27.95 15.07 -7.58
C GLY A 241 -27.66 15.13 -9.08
N ALA A 242 -26.39 15.03 -9.49
CA ALA A 242 -25.97 14.99 -10.89
C ALA A 242 -26.34 13.64 -11.55
N MET A 243 -26.11 12.52 -10.86
CA MET A 243 -26.46 11.18 -11.35
C MET A 243 -27.97 11.04 -11.58
N LYS A 244 -28.80 11.55 -10.66
CA LYS A 244 -30.27 11.56 -10.79
C LYS A 244 -30.79 12.43 -11.94
N LYS A 245 -30.01 13.42 -12.36
CA LYS A 245 -30.32 14.28 -13.51
C LYS A 245 -29.71 13.78 -14.81
N GLU A 246 -28.92 12.70 -14.75
CA GLU A 246 -28.12 12.18 -15.88
C GLU A 246 -27.24 13.26 -16.52
N ASP A 247 -26.65 14.14 -15.70
CA ASP A 247 -25.79 15.23 -16.16
C ASP A 247 -24.30 14.82 -16.09
N PRO A 248 -23.67 14.44 -17.21
CA PRO A 248 -22.29 13.96 -17.23
C PRO A 248 -21.29 15.05 -16.86
N VAL A 249 -21.60 16.33 -17.13
CA VAL A 249 -20.70 17.46 -16.84
C VAL A 249 -20.64 17.71 -15.34
N SER A 250 -21.81 17.82 -14.68
CA SER A 250 -21.87 17.95 -13.22
C SER A 250 -21.37 16.68 -12.52
N GLY A 251 -21.65 15.50 -13.10
CA GLY A 251 -21.15 14.22 -12.58
C GLY A 251 -19.63 14.13 -12.57
N PHE A 252 -19.00 14.47 -13.69
CA PHE A 252 -17.55 14.59 -13.81
C PHE A 252 -16.99 15.58 -12.78
N LEU A 253 -17.58 16.77 -12.67
CA LEU A 253 -17.11 17.82 -11.75
C LEU A 253 -17.10 17.35 -10.29
N GLU A 254 -18.16 16.69 -9.83
CA GLU A 254 -18.26 16.27 -8.43
C GLU A 254 -17.44 15.00 -8.15
N LEU A 255 -17.28 14.09 -9.13
CA LEU A 255 -16.32 12.97 -9.03
C LEU A 255 -14.89 13.51 -8.84
N ARG A 256 -14.52 14.51 -9.65
CA ARG A 256 -13.24 15.22 -9.58
C ARG A 256 -13.03 15.88 -8.23
N ASN A 257 -14.01 16.64 -7.74
CA ASN A 257 -13.94 17.31 -6.43
C ASN A 257 -13.83 16.30 -5.27
N ALA A 258 -14.50 15.14 -5.37
CA ALA A 258 -14.41 14.10 -4.34
C ALA A 258 -13.00 13.52 -4.26
N LEU A 259 -12.39 13.21 -5.41
CA LEU A 259 -11.01 12.70 -5.49
C LEU A 259 -9.99 13.75 -5.03
N GLU A 260 -10.14 15.02 -5.44
CA GLU A 260 -9.30 16.13 -4.97
C GLU A 260 -9.36 16.28 -3.44
N PHE A 261 -10.57 16.29 -2.87
CA PHE A 261 -10.76 16.36 -1.43
C PHE A 261 -10.03 15.22 -0.72
N LEU A 262 -10.19 13.98 -1.21
CA LEU A 262 -9.59 12.81 -0.59
C LEU A 262 -8.05 12.86 -0.64
N ILE A 263 -7.45 13.27 -1.76
CA ILE A 263 -5.99 13.46 -1.87
C ILE A 263 -5.50 14.48 -0.84
N ARG A 264 -6.11 15.66 -0.80
CA ARG A 264 -5.70 16.74 0.11
C ARG A 264 -5.93 16.38 1.56
N TYR A 265 -7.06 15.74 1.87
CA TYR A 265 -7.40 15.29 3.20
C TYR A 265 -6.34 14.29 3.70
N PHE A 266 -6.07 13.23 2.93
CA PHE A 266 -5.11 12.21 3.37
C PHE A 266 -3.66 12.67 3.35
N ALA A 267 -3.27 13.61 2.50
CA ALA A 267 -1.96 14.24 2.58
C ALA A 267 -1.74 14.93 3.94
N GLY A 268 -2.76 15.66 4.43
CA GLY A 268 -2.76 16.26 5.76
C GLY A 268 -2.75 15.22 6.89
N VAL A 269 -3.62 14.22 6.83
CA VAL A 269 -3.67 13.16 7.85
C VAL A 269 -2.36 12.37 7.91
N ALA A 270 -1.86 11.89 6.77
CA ALA A 270 -0.66 11.07 6.71
C ALA A 270 0.59 11.86 7.16
N SER A 271 0.72 13.13 6.75
CA SER A 271 1.83 13.98 7.20
C SER A 271 1.79 14.21 8.72
N LYS A 272 0.61 14.44 9.30
CA LYS A 272 0.47 14.62 10.75
C LYS A 272 0.73 13.34 11.54
N VAL A 273 0.29 12.17 11.03
CA VAL A 273 0.65 10.87 11.63
C VAL A 273 2.17 10.65 11.56
N CYS A 274 2.83 10.98 10.45
CA CYS A 274 4.29 10.90 10.34
C CYS A 274 5.00 11.84 11.33
N GLU A 275 4.50 13.07 11.50
CA GLU A 275 5.03 14.05 12.45
C GLU A 275 4.94 13.54 13.90
N ASP A 276 3.76 13.04 14.29
CA ASP A 276 3.50 12.49 15.62
C ASP A 276 4.26 11.18 15.92
N LEU A 277 4.78 10.52 14.87
CA LEU A 277 5.71 9.40 14.99
C LEU A 277 7.20 9.81 14.96
N GLY A 278 7.49 11.11 14.86
CA GLY A 278 8.86 11.62 14.70
C GLY A 278 9.54 11.09 13.44
N ALA A 279 8.76 10.82 12.39
CA ALA A 279 9.19 10.14 11.16
C ALA A 279 9.00 10.98 9.89
N LEU A 280 8.49 12.21 10.02
CA LEU A 280 8.25 13.09 8.88
C LEU A 280 9.58 13.46 8.17
N PRO A 281 9.77 13.11 6.88
CA PRO A 281 11.00 13.42 6.16
C PRO A 281 11.21 14.92 5.95
N LYS A 282 12.46 15.40 5.95
CA LYS A 282 12.74 16.83 5.67
C LYS A 282 12.31 17.27 4.27
N SER A 283 12.26 16.35 3.31
CA SER A 283 11.83 16.59 1.93
C SER A 283 10.34 16.95 1.82
N THR A 284 9.52 16.71 2.84
CA THR A 284 8.09 17.04 2.80
C THR A 284 7.79 18.49 3.12
N LYS A 285 8.72 19.23 3.75
CA LYS A 285 8.47 20.62 4.16
C LYS A 285 8.04 21.53 2.99
N PRO A 286 8.75 21.55 1.84
CA PRO A 286 8.29 22.31 0.67
C PRO A 286 6.92 21.88 0.14
N LEU A 287 6.56 20.60 0.28
CA LEU A 287 5.27 20.07 -0.15
C LEU A 287 4.13 20.51 0.78
N ILE A 288 4.42 20.61 2.09
CA ILE A 288 3.48 21.14 3.09
C ILE A 288 3.28 22.64 2.88
N ASP A 289 4.38 23.38 2.69
CA ASP A 289 4.34 24.83 2.46
C ASP A 289 3.56 25.15 1.16
N ASN A 290 3.56 24.25 0.17
CA ASN A 290 2.81 24.36 -1.08
C ASN A 290 1.51 23.51 -1.11
N SER A 291 0.83 23.32 0.03
CA SER A 291 -0.38 22.47 0.12
C SER A 291 -1.56 22.94 -0.73
N GLN A 292 -1.51 24.16 -1.28
CA GLN A 292 -2.49 24.67 -2.25
C GLN A 292 -2.40 23.91 -3.58
N SER A 293 -1.21 23.49 -3.98
CA SER A 293 -1.00 22.66 -5.18
C SER A 293 -1.44 21.22 -4.93
N LEU A 294 -2.37 20.73 -5.75
CA LEU A 294 -2.85 19.34 -5.65
C LEU A 294 -1.74 18.32 -5.93
N SER A 295 -0.83 18.61 -6.86
CA SER A 295 0.32 17.72 -7.13
C SER A 295 1.30 17.68 -5.96
N SER A 296 1.43 18.78 -5.19
CA SER A 296 2.20 18.79 -3.95
C SER A 296 1.53 17.96 -2.85
N SER A 297 0.20 18.03 -2.72
CA SER A 297 -0.56 17.16 -1.80
C SER A 297 -0.45 15.68 -2.17
N GLU A 298 -0.57 15.31 -3.45
CA GLU A 298 -0.43 13.92 -3.91
C GLU A 298 0.99 13.38 -3.61
N ARG A 299 2.03 14.15 -3.94
CA ARG A 299 3.43 13.79 -3.63
C ARG A 299 3.65 13.67 -2.12
N LEU A 300 3.09 14.58 -1.32
CA LEU A 300 3.16 14.53 0.13
C LEU A 300 2.52 13.25 0.68
N LEU A 301 1.34 12.89 0.16
CA LEU A 301 0.64 11.66 0.52
C LEU A 301 1.51 10.44 0.22
N ASN A 302 2.04 10.31 -1.00
CA ASN A 302 2.87 9.17 -1.39
C ASN A 302 4.14 9.03 -0.53
N VAL A 303 4.85 10.14 -0.27
CA VAL A 303 6.03 10.12 0.60
C VAL A 303 5.65 9.68 2.03
N CYS A 304 4.53 10.17 2.56
CA CYS A 304 4.08 9.78 3.89
C CYS A 304 3.63 8.31 3.94
N LEU A 305 2.95 7.80 2.91
CA LEU A 305 2.52 6.41 2.85
C LEU A 305 3.71 5.44 2.86
N GLU A 306 4.78 5.75 2.13
CA GLU A 306 6.02 4.96 2.17
C GLU A 306 6.65 4.94 3.57
N VAL A 307 6.68 6.09 4.25
CA VAL A 307 7.17 6.18 5.64
C VAL A 307 6.30 5.37 6.60
N LEU A 308 4.98 5.50 6.51
CA LEU A 308 4.04 4.79 7.36
C LEU A 308 4.13 3.27 7.14
N ARG A 309 4.30 2.83 5.89
CA ARG A 309 4.49 1.41 5.53
C ARG A 309 5.68 0.79 6.26
N LEU A 310 6.76 1.56 6.43
CA LEU A 310 7.97 1.13 7.15
C LEU A 310 7.83 1.18 8.68
N LYS A 311 6.81 1.87 9.21
CA LYS A 311 6.58 2.03 10.67
C LYS A 311 5.11 1.78 11.06
N PRO A 312 4.56 0.57 10.82
CA PRO A 312 3.14 0.29 11.04
C PRO A 312 2.80 0.01 12.51
N ASP A 313 3.66 0.30 13.49
CA ASP A 313 3.45 -0.14 14.87
C ASP A 313 2.38 0.67 15.61
N SER A 314 2.12 1.90 15.19
CA SER A 314 1.06 2.74 15.76
C SER A 314 -0.32 2.38 15.19
N LEU A 315 -1.35 2.37 16.04
CA LEU A 315 -2.74 2.20 15.60
C LEU A 315 -3.11 3.24 14.53
N ALA A 316 -2.70 4.51 14.69
CA ALA A 316 -2.95 5.54 13.69
C ALA A 316 -2.29 5.24 12.34
N ALA A 317 -1.05 4.72 12.34
CA ALA A 317 -0.39 4.30 11.12
C ALA A 317 -1.13 3.12 10.47
N LYS A 318 -1.52 2.09 11.23
CA LYS A 318 -2.28 0.94 10.71
C LYS A 318 -3.62 1.38 10.11
N THR A 319 -4.33 2.27 10.79
CA THR A 319 -5.63 2.79 10.36
C THR A 319 -5.52 3.56 9.05
N VAL A 320 -4.50 4.43 8.89
CA VAL A 320 -4.28 5.15 7.63
C VAL A 320 -3.79 4.21 6.52
N ILE A 321 -2.81 3.35 6.80
CA ILE A 321 -2.27 2.39 5.82
C ILE A 321 -3.35 1.43 5.32
N GLY A 322 -4.28 0.99 6.17
CA GLY A 322 -5.34 0.04 5.80
C GLY A 322 -6.29 0.56 4.70
N ILE A 323 -6.34 1.88 4.51
CA ILE A 323 -7.06 2.52 3.41
C ILE A 323 -6.36 2.23 2.09
N PHE A 324 -5.04 2.32 2.06
CA PHE A 324 -4.23 2.27 0.83
C PHE A 324 -3.67 0.87 0.55
N TYR A 325 -3.47 0.05 1.58
CA TYR A 325 -2.83 -1.26 1.47
C TYR A 325 -3.66 -2.33 2.17
N ARG A 326 -3.69 -3.53 1.58
CA ARG A 326 -4.16 -4.77 2.21
C ARG A 326 -2.96 -5.57 2.70
N ARG A 327 -3.15 -6.43 3.69
CA ARG A 327 -2.14 -7.40 4.09
C ARG A 327 -2.40 -8.74 3.44
N ASN A 328 -1.37 -9.34 2.85
CA ASN A 328 -1.46 -10.73 2.39
C ASN A 328 -1.24 -11.72 3.55
N GLU A 329 -1.26 -13.02 3.23
CA GLU A 329 -1.06 -14.09 4.21
C GLU A 329 0.34 -14.08 4.87
N MET A 330 1.29 -13.37 4.24
CA MET A 330 2.65 -13.17 4.72
C MET A 330 2.82 -11.85 5.49
N PHE A 331 1.72 -11.12 5.76
CA PHE A 331 1.68 -9.80 6.41
C PHE A 331 2.34 -8.66 5.63
N GLU A 332 2.60 -8.85 4.33
CA GLU A 332 3.13 -7.82 3.45
C GLU A 332 2.02 -6.87 2.98
N PHE A 333 2.37 -5.60 2.81
CA PHE A 333 1.45 -4.57 2.34
C PHE A 333 1.34 -4.62 0.81
N ILE A 334 0.18 -5.05 0.32
CA ILE A 334 -0.20 -5.00 -1.10
C ILE A 334 -1.03 -3.74 -1.33
N PRO A 335 -0.64 -2.84 -2.23
CA PRO A 335 -1.43 -1.65 -2.56
C PRO A 335 -2.80 -2.05 -3.09
N ARG A 336 -3.83 -1.28 -2.71
CA ARG A 336 -5.15 -1.35 -3.34
C ARG A 336 -5.10 -0.66 -4.71
N TRP A 337 -6.09 -0.94 -5.56
CA TRP A 337 -6.15 -0.41 -6.91
C TRP A 337 -6.04 1.13 -6.98
N HIS A 338 -6.79 1.87 -6.16
CA HIS A 338 -6.68 3.33 -6.11
C HIS A 338 -5.30 3.82 -5.63
N SER A 339 -4.58 3.00 -4.85
CA SER A 339 -3.22 3.32 -4.38
C SER A 339 -2.17 3.08 -5.44
N GLU A 340 -2.38 2.11 -6.34
CA GLU A 340 -1.56 1.95 -7.54
C GLU A 340 -1.67 3.17 -8.44
N ILE A 341 -2.87 3.74 -8.61
CA ILE A 341 -3.06 4.99 -9.37
C ILE A 341 -2.37 6.17 -8.69
N LEU A 342 -2.50 6.33 -7.37
CA LEU A 342 -1.80 7.37 -6.62
C LEU A 342 -0.28 7.23 -6.75
N ALA A 343 0.26 6.00 -6.77
CA ALA A 343 1.69 5.74 -6.91
C ALA A 343 2.26 6.17 -8.27
N LEU A 344 1.41 6.48 -9.25
CA LEU A 344 1.82 7.01 -10.55
C LEU A 344 2.03 8.53 -10.56
N ASN A 345 2.07 9.21 -9.41
CA ASN A 345 2.49 10.61 -9.20
C ASN A 345 2.13 11.58 -10.34
N GLY A 346 1.05 12.34 -10.20
CA GLY A 346 0.64 13.33 -11.20
C GLY A 346 -0.47 12.86 -12.12
N GLN A 347 -0.74 11.55 -12.18
CA GLN A 347 -1.88 11.00 -12.92
C GLN A 347 -3.21 11.50 -12.36
N LEU A 348 -3.46 11.26 -11.07
CA LEU A 348 -4.74 11.59 -10.45
C LEU A 348 -4.85 13.11 -10.21
N SER A 349 -3.78 13.76 -9.74
CA SER A 349 -3.80 15.21 -9.55
C SER A 349 -3.88 15.98 -10.87
N GLY A 350 -3.25 15.49 -11.95
CA GLY A 350 -3.34 16.09 -13.28
C GLY A 350 -4.76 16.00 -13.86
N TRP A 351 -5.40 14.84 -13.74
CA TRP A 351 -6.80 14.67 -14.12
C TRP A 351 -7.74 15.56 -13.29
N CYS A 352 -7.52 15.65 -11.97
CA CYS A 352 -8.30 16.52 -11.09
C CYS A 352 -8.20 18.01 -11.44
N GLN A 353 -7.19 18.43 -12.22
CA GLN A 353 -7.05 19.83 -12.69
C GLN A 353 -7.80 20.11 -13.99
N LEU A 354 -8.42 19.11 -14.61
CA LEU A 354 -9.26 19.27 -15.78
C LEU A 354 -10.55 20.02 -15.43
N GLU A 355 -10.96 20.94 -16.30
CA GLU A 355 -12.18 21.73 -16.13
C GLU A 355 -13.17 21.48 -17.26
N PRO A 356 -14.44 21.18 -16.91
CA PRO A 356 -15.50 21.15 -17.91
C PRO A 356 -15.66 22.51 -18.58
N GLY A 357 -15.94 22.50 -19.89
CA GLY A 357 -16.11 23.71 -20.69
C GLY A 357 -14.82 24.31 -21.25
N TYR A 358 -13.69 23.59 -21.16
CA TYR A 358 -12.43 24.01 -21.81
C TYR A 358 -11.87 22.90 -22.71
N GLY A 359 -11.73 23.17 -24.00
CA GLY A 359 -11.15 22.24 -24.99
C GLY A 359 -11.97 20.96 -25.16
N GLU A 360 -11.37 19.78 -25.06
CA GLU A 360 -12.08 18.51 -25.29
C GLU A 360 -13.23 18.26 -24.30
N LEU A 361 -13.16 18.86 -23.10
CA LEU A 361 -14.21 18.79 -22.08
C LEU A 361 -15.35 19.82 -22.28
N GLU A 362 -15.38 20.52 -23.42
CA GLU A 362 -16.59 21.19 -23.91
C GLU A 362 -17.64 20.19 -24.38
N ASP A 363 -17.21 19.00 -24.83
CA ASP A 363 -18.10 17.93 -25.26
C ASP A 363 -18.58 17.11 -24.04
N PRO A 364 -19.90 17.04 -23.79
CA PRO A 364 -20.47 16.20 -22.73
C PRO A 364 -20.13 14.72 -22.86
N GLU A 365 -19.92 14.20 -24.08
CA GLU A 365 -19.54 12.80 -24.29
C GLU A 365 -18.10 12.52 -23.82
N VAL A 366 -17.19 13.49 -23.95
CA VAL A 366 -15.83 13.38 -23.39
C VAL A 366 -15.89 13.42 -21.86
N CYS A 367 -16.71 14.30 -21.27
CA CYS A 367 -16.93 14.32 -19.81
C CYS A 367 -17.48 12.98 -19.31
N LYS A 368 -18.40 12.35 -20.07
CA LYS A 368 -18.92 11.02 -19.77
C LYS A 368 -17.83 9.96 -19.83
N LEU A 369 -17.01 9.94 -20.90
CA LEU A 369 -15.92 8.97 -21.03
C LEU A 369 -14.91 9.09 -19.87
N GLU A 370 -14.53 10.33 -19.53
CA GLU A 370 -13.59 10.59 -18.43
C GLU A 370 -14.18 10.25 -17.06
N PHE A 371 -15.48 10.46 -16.88
CA PHE A 371 -16.21 9.99 -15.72
C PHE A 371 -16.18 8.45 -15.65
N GLU A 372 -16.50 7.74 -16.74
CA GLU A 372 -16.44 6.27 -16.78
C GLU A 372 -15.06 5.72 -16.38
N LYS A 373 -13.97 6.38 -16.80
CA LYS A 373 -12.60 5.98 -16.46
C LYS A 373 -12.31 6.05 -14.95
N HIS A 374 -12.76 7.10 -14.25
CA HIS A 374 -12.35 7.40 -12.87
C HIS A 374 -13.37 7.03 -11.78
N VAL A 375 -14.60 6.67 -12.17
CA VAL A 375 -15.63 6.13 -11.25
C VAL A 375 -15.12 4.96 -10.42
N PRO A 376 -14.40 3.95 -10.97
CA PRO A 376 -13.85 2.86 -10.17
C PRO A 376 -12.91 3.33 -9.05
N THR A 377 -12.16 4.41 -9.28
CA THR A 377 -11.20 4.97 -8.31
C THR A 377 -11.91 5.49 -7.07
N LEU A 378 -12.93 6.31 -7.27
CA LEU A 378 -13.72 6.83 -6.15
C LEU A 378 -14.46 5.69 -5.44
N ARG A 379 -15.03 4.74 -6.18
CA ARG A 379 -15.74 3.59 -5.61
C ARG A 379 -14.85 2.78 -4.67
N GLU A 380 -13.65 2.41 -5.12
CA GLU A 380 -12.69 1.66 -4.29
C GLU A 380 -12.23 2.45 -3.07
N TRP A 381 -12.06 3.78 -3.21
CA TRP A 381 -11.68 4.62 -2.09
C TRP A 381 -12.78 4.67 -1.03
N LEU A 382 -14.02 4.91 -1.43
CA LEU A 382 -15.17 4.97 -0.51
C LEU A 382 -15.39 3.65 0.25
N VAL A 383 -15.17 2.51 -0.40
CA VAL A 383 -15.20 1.20 0.27
C VAL A 383 -14.07 1.09 1.30
N ALA A 384 -12.84 1.47 0.95
CA ALA A 384 -11.70 1.42 1.86
C ALA A 384 -11.83 2.39 3.06
N LEU A 385 -12.60 3.49 2.91
CA LEU A 385 -12.84 4.46 3.98
C LEU A 385 -13.72 3.94 5.11
N GLY A 386 -14.55 2.93 4.89
CA GLY A 386 -15.50 2.46 5.92
C GLY A 386 -14.82 2.13 7.25
N GLY A 387 -13.73 1.35 7.21
CA GLY A 387 -12.92 0.99 8.38
C GLY A 387 -12.31 2.21 9.08
N TYR A 388 -11.72 3.10 8.30
CA TYR A 388 -11.14 4.34 8.78
C TYR A 388 -12.17 5.18 9.53
N LEU A 389 -13.29 5.52 8.88
CA LEU A 389 -14.30 6.43 9.40
C LEU A 389 -14.98 5.92 10.67
N GLN A 390 -15.13 4.60 10.84
CA GLN A 390 -15.66 4.04 12.08
C GLN A 390 -14.70 4.18 13.26
N SER A 391 -13.40 4.19 13.00
CA SER A 391 -12.34 4.32 14.01
C SER A 391 -11.91 5.76 14.29
N THR A 392 -12.48 6.74 13.57
CA THR A 392 -12.10 8.15 13.64
C THR A 392 -13.24 9.08 14.04
N GLU A 393 -12.91 10.17 14.73
CA GLU A 393 -13.79 11.32 14.92
C GLU A 393 -13.19 12.55 14.25
N HIS A 394 -14.02 13.36 13.59
CA HIS A 394 -13.59 14.54 12.83
C HIS A 394 -14.20 15.81 13.41
N PHE A 395 -13.38 16.86 13.51
CA PHE A 395 -13.78 18.17 14.00
C PHE A 395 -13.28 19.23 13.01
N PHE A 396 -14.17 19.73 12.16
CA PHE A 396 -13.85 20.78 11.19
C PHE A 396 -14.18 22.16 11.77
N ASN A 397 -13.28 23.12 11.56
CA ASN A 397 -13.54 24.54 11.81
C ASN A 397 -14.40 25.14 10.69
N GLU A 398 -14.80 26.40 10.86
CA GLU A 398 -15.45 27.16 9.78
C GLU A 398 -14.48 27.35 8.60
N VAL A 399 -15.03 27.27 7.38
CA VAL A 399 -14.26 27.53 6.16
C VAL A 399 -13.85 29.00 6.13
N LYS A 400 -12.56 29.27 5.99
CA LYS A 400 -12.03 30.63 5.92
C LYS A 400 -12.39 31.28 4.57
N PRO A 401 -12.40 32.63 4.47
CA PRO A 401 -12.72 33.34 3.23
C PRO A 401 -11.85 32.93 2.04
N GLU A 402 -10.63 32.50 2.29
CA GLU A 402 -9.66 32.04 1.29
C GLU A 402 -10.02 30.66 0.71
N GLY A 403 -10.97 29.93 1.31
CA GLY A 403 -11.42 28.60 0.84
C GLY A 403 -10.67 27.42 1.45
N ASN A 404 -9.87 27.66 2.49
CA ASN A 404 -9.26 26.61 3.30
C ASN A 404 -10.02 26.37 4.61
N VAL A 405 -9.79 25.20 5.21
CA VAL A 405 -10.38 24.80 6.48
C VAL A 405 -9.32 24.12 7.35
N GLU A 406 -9.34 24.42 8.63
CA GLU A 406 -8.56 23.70 9.63
C GLU A 406 -9.43 22.60 10.23
N PHE A 407 -8.81 21.47 10.54
CA PHE A 407 -9.55 20.39 11.18
C PHE A 407 -8.66 19.63 12.16
N SER A 408 -9.30 18.97 13.11
CA SER A 408 -8.66 17.99 13.97
C SER A 408 -9.38 16.67 13.85
N LEU A 409 -8.65 15.59 14.13
CA LEU A 409 -9.20 14.26 14.10
C LEU A 409 -8.66 13.40 15.23
N ARG A 410 -9.48 12.50 15.73
CA ARG A 410 -9.08 11.49 16.71
C ARG A 410 -8.98 10.13 16.03
N ILE A 411 -7.82 9.48 16.07
CA ILE A 411 -7.64 8.07 15.67
C ILE A 411 -7.19 7.28 16.89
N GLY A 412 -8.07 6.41 17.40
CA GLY A 412 -7.80 5.68 18.63
C GLY A 412 -7.62 6.63 19.83
N ASP A 413 -6.45 6.58 20.45
CA ASP A 413 -6.04 7.43 21.58
C ASP A 413 -5.31 8.71 21.14
N ARG A 414 -5.01 8.88 19.85
CA ARG A 414 -4.27 10.02 19.31
C ARG A 414 -5.20 11.11 18.81
N PHE A 415 -4.89 12.35 19.16
CA PHE A 415 -5.55 13.55 18.66
C PHE A 415 -4.58 14.29 17.74
N LEU A 416 -4.96 14.46 16.47
CA LEU A 416 -4.14 15.09 15.45
C LEU A 416 -4.77 16.42 15.07
N GLU A 417 -4.02 17.51 15.28
CA GLU A 417 -4.39 18.85 14.84
C GLU A 417 -3.78 19.13 13.46
N ILE A 418 -4.64 19.42 12.48
CA ILE A 418 -4.27 19.69 11.09
C ILE A 418 -4.69 21.14 10.79
N GLY A 419 -3.74 22.04 11.01
CA GLY A 419 -3.90 23.48 10.91
C GLY A 419 -2.60 24.20 11.27
N GLU A 420 -2.63 25.53 11.37
CA GLU A 420 -1.42 26.32 11.61
C GLU A 420 -0.86 26.17 13.04
N PRO A 421 0.48 26.03 13.21
CA PRO A 421 1.50 25.90 12.18
C PRO A 421 1.57 24.46 11.64
N GLY A 422 1.30 24.26 10.33
CA GLY A 422 1.22 22.92 9.75
C GLY A 422 0.59 22.87 8.36
N TYR A 423 -0.03 21.74 8.03
CA TYR A 423 -0.70 21.51 6.74
C TYR A 423 -2.07 22.20 6.69
N THR A 424 -2.34 22.92 5.61
CA THR A 424 -3.64 23.58 5.37
C THR A 424 -4.45 22.80 4.35
N LEU A 425 -5.69 22.42 4.72
CA LEU A 425 -6.64 21.74 3.83
C LEU A 425 -7.41 22.76 3.00
N TRP A 426 -7.16 22.77 1.69
CA TRP A 426 -7.92 23.57 0.72
C TRP A 426 -9.13 22.77 0.22
N LEU A 427 -10.33 23.33 0.31
CA LEU A 427 -11.56 22.65 -0.11
C LEU A 427 -11.84 22.77 -1.60
N ASN A 428 -11.33 23.84 -2.21
CA ASN A 428 -11.26 24.03 -3.64
C ASN A 428 -9.90 24.65 -3.96
N ASN A 429 -9.38 24.41 -5.15
CA ASN A 429 -8.23 25.12 -5.66
C ASN A 429 -8.60 26.63 -5.73
N PRO A 430 -8.01 27.52 -4.92
CA PRO A 430 -8.21 28.96 -5.08
C PRO A 430 -7.42 29.31 -6.32
N ARG A 431 -8.09 29.40 -7.47
CA ARG A 431 -7.52 30.13 -8.58
C ARG A 431 -7.67 31.61 -8.22
N PRO A 432 -6.60 32.41 -8.29
CA PRO A 432 -6.76 33.86 -8.26
C PRO A 432 -7.79 34.23 -9.32
N ALA A 433 -8.87 34.89 -8.91
CA ALA A 433 -9.84 35.43 -9.85
C ALA A 433 -9.13 36.43 -10.77
N GLY A 434 -8.84 36.03 -12.00
CA GLY A 434 -8.17 36.89 -12.97
C GLY A 434 -6.86 36.38 -13.57
N GLU A 435 -6.40 35.15 -13.30
CA GLU A 435 -5.45 34.50 -14.21
C GLU A 435 -6.18 34.14 -15.51
N THR A 436 -6.37 35.14 -16.37
CA THR A 436 -6.13 34.90 -17.78
C THR A 436 -4.76 34.25 -17.87
N VAL A 437 -4.65 33.12 -18.57
CA VAL A 437 -3.36 32.64 -19.05
C VAL A 437 -2.87 33.73 -20.01
N GLU A 438 -2.33 34.83 -19.47
CA GLU A 438 -1.46 35.70 -20.21
C GLU A 438 -0.26 34.81 -20.51
N VAL A 439 -0.24 34.30 -21.74
CA VAL A 439 0.99 33.80 -22.35
C VAL A 439 1.96 34.96 -22.20
N GLU A 440 2.88 34.86 -21.24
CA GLU A 440 4.00 35.78 -21.11
C GLU A 440 4.78 35.71 -22.43
N SER A 441 4.36 36.56 -23.35
CA SER A 441 4.96 36.74 -24.65
C SER A 441 6.14 37.67 -24.45
N GLY A 442 7.23 37.09 -23.97
CA GLY A 442 8.55 37.71 -24.03
C GLY A 442 9.28 37.84 -22.71
N THR A 443 9.74 36.72 -22.16
CA THR A 443 11.06 36.61 -21.53
C THR A 443 11.63 35.21 -21.83
N ALA A 444 12.95 35.01 -21.75
CA ALA A 444 13.56 33.71 -22.05
C ALA A 444 12.95 32.63 -21.13
N ASN A 445 12.29 31.63 -21.72
CA ASN A 445 11.60 30.58 -20.97
C ASN A 445 12.59 29.88 -20.04
N LYS A 446 12.29 29.87 -18.73
CA LYS A 446 13.07 29.12 -17.74
C LYS A 446 13.06 27.63 -18.09
N PRO A 447 14.17 26.89 -17.88
CA PRO A 447 14.19 25.45 -18.06
C PRO A 447 13.06 24.74 -17.30
N LEU A 448 12.40 23.78 -17.94
CA LEU A 448 11.35 22.95 -17.32
C LEU A 448 11.92 21.81 -16.46
N ILE A 449 13.23 21.56 -16.54
CA ILE A 449 13.95 20.55 -15.77
C ILE A 449 15.14 21.16 -15.04
N ARG A 450 15.50 20.52 -13.93
CA ARG A 450 16.67 20.88 -13.10
C ARG A 450 17.91 20.08 -13.46
N GLU A 451 17.71 18.89 -14.00
CA GLU A 451 18.77 17.95 -14.38
C GLU A 451 18.45 17.41 -15.77
N SER A 452 19.49 17.14 -16.56
CA SER A 452 19.35 16.55 -17.89
C SER A 452 18.71 15.16 -17.82
N ILE A 453 17.95 14.80 -18.84
CA ILE A 453 17.39 13.44 -18.92
C ILE A 453 18.53 12.43 -19.09
N PRO A 454 18.61 11.38 -18.26
CA PRO A 454 19.61 10.35 -18.44
C PRO A 454 19.34 9.58 -19.72
N ILE A 455 20.33 9.54 -20.62
CA ILE A 455 20.31 8.65 -21.79
C ILE A 455 20.94 7.31 -21.37
N PRO A 456 20.19 6.20 -21.36
CA PRO A 456 20.72 4.91 -20.95
C PRO A 456 21.89 4.47 -21.82
N ARG A 457 22.91 3.84 -21.21
CA ARG A 457 24.03 3.30 -21.97
C ARG A 457 23.58 2.11 -22.83
N GLY A 458 23.86 2.18 -24.13
CA GLY A 458 23.47 1.14 -25.09
C GLY A 458 22.01 1.26 -25.54
N ALA A 459 21.39 2.42 -25.35
CA ALA A 459 20.06 2.68 -25.90
C ALA A 459 20.08 2.62 -27.44
N PRO A 460 18.97 2.22 -28.09
CA PRO A 460 18.84 2.29 -29.54
C PRO A 460 19.10 3.70 -30.08
N GLY A 461 19.73 3.80 -31.26
CA GLY A 461 20.15 5.09 -31.82
C GLY A 461 18.98 6.05 -32.06
N VAL A 462 17.82 5.56 -32.51
CA VAL A 462 16.60 6.38 -32.62
C VAL A 462 16.15 6.92 -31.26
N LEU A 463 16.12 6.08 -30.21
CA LEU A 463 15.72 6.51 -28.88
C LEU A 463 16.67 7.58 -28.32
N GLU A 464 17.98 7.43 -28.54
CA GLU A 464 18.97 8.45 -28.15
C GLU A 464 18.68 9.80 -28.81
N ARG A 465 18.30 9.81 -30.10
CA ARG A 465 17.93 11.05 -30.81
C ARG A 465 16.65 11.68 -30.26
N ILE A 466 15.61 10.88 -29.99
CA ILE A 466 14.36 11.34 -29.39
C ILE A 466 14.61 11.96 -28.00
N LEU A 467 15.41 11.30 -27.16
CA LEU A 467 15.75 11.79 -25.81
C LEU A 467 16.62 13.05 -25.86
N THR A 468 17.55 13.14 -26.82
CA THR A 468 18.37 14.34 -27.04
C THR A 468 17.49 15.53 -27.43
N ARG A 469 16.56 15.33 -28.37
CA ARG A 469 15.57 16.34 -28.76
C ARG A 469 14.75 16.82 -27.56
N MET A 470 14.29 15.88 -26.73
CA MET A 470 13.52 16.19 -25.53
C MET A 470 14.33 17.04 -24.52
N ASP A 471 15.58 16.67 -24.27
CA ASP A 471 16.47 17.39 -23.35
C ASP A 471 16.71 18.84 -23.82
N ILE A 472 16.89 19.05 -25.13
CA ILE A 472 17.00 20.39 -25.73
C ILE A 472 15.76 21.23 -25.41
N TYR A 473 14.56 20.72 -25.72
CA TYR A 473 13.32 21.49 -25.54
C TYR A 473 12.97 21.75 -24.07
N LEU A 474 13.29 20.82 -23.17
CA LEU A 474 13.09 21.04 -21.73
C LEU A 474 14.01 22.12 -21.18
N ARG A 475 15.26 22.18 -21.66
CA ARG A 475 16.20 23.26 -21.31
C ARG A 475 15.83 24.60 -21.91
N LEU A 476 15.24 24.60 -23.11
CA LEU A 476 14.67 25.80 -23.75
C LEU A 476 13.36 26.26 -23.11
N GLY A 477 12.78 25.47 -22.20
CA GLY A 477 11.54 25.79 -21.55
C GLY A 477 10.31 25.75 -22.47
N ASP A 478 10.34 24.97 -23.55
CA ASP A 478 9.22 24.81 -24.48
C ASP A 478 8.32 23.64 -24.06
N PRO A 479 7.17 23.88 -23.42
CA PRO A 479 6.33 22.80 -22.91
C PRO A 479 5.67 21.97 -24.02
N ILE A 480 5.40 22.56 -25.18
CA ILE A 480 4.73 21.85 -26.29
C ILE A 480 5.71 20.86 -26.92
N GLN A 481 6.88 21.34 -27.35
CA GLN A 481 7.87 20.50 -28.03
C GLN A 481 8.47 19.46 -27.07
N SER A 482 8.62 19.81 -25.79
CA SER A 482 9.01 18.85 -24.76
C SER A 482 7.98 17.73 -24.60
N CYS A 483 6.68 18.06 -24.57
CA CYS A 483 5.62 17.08 -24.41
C CYS A 483 5.44 16.19 -25.64
N ILE A 484 5.62 16.74 -26.85
CA ILE A 484 5.66 15.98 -28.11
C ILE A 484 6.82 14.97 -28.08
N SER A 485 8.00 15.40 -27.60
CA SER A 485 9.16 14.53 -27.50
C SER A 485 8.97 13.43 -26.44
N LEU A 486 8.33 13.74 -25.31
CA LEU A 486 7.93 12.76 -24.29
C LEU A 486 6.96 11.72 -24.85
N ARG A 487 5.94 12.15 -25.60
CA ARG A 487 5.01 11.25 -26.31
C ARG A 487 5.76 10.29 -27.22
N ASP A 488 6.66 10.82 -28.05
CA ASP A 488 7.38 10.00 -29.03
C ASP A 488 8.35 9.02 -28.36
N ALA A 489 8.96 9.39 -27.23
CA ALA A 489 9.79 8.48 -26.45
C ALA A 489 8.99 7.30 -25.86
N LEU A 490 7.81 7.59 -25.30
CA LEU A 490 6.92 6.56 -24.75
C LEU A 490 6.28 5.68 -25.84
N ASP A 491 5.92 6.25 -27.01
CA ASP A 491 5.45 5.49 -28.17
C ASP A 491 6.55 4.53 -28.66
N TYR A 492 7.79 5.01 -28.79
CA TYR A 492 8.94 4.19 -29.17
C TYR A 492 9.16 3.04 -28.18
N LEU A 493 9.23 3.33 -26.87
CA LEU A 493 9.46 2.31 -25.83
C LEU A 493 8.35 1.25 -25.80
N THR A 494 7.10 1.67 -25.97
CA THR A 494 5.94 0.75 -25.99
C THR A 494 6.03 -0.20 -27.16
N ARG A 495 6.31 0.32 -28.37
CA ARG A 495 6.48 -0.52 -29.57
C ARG A 495 7.72 -1.41 -29.44
N TYR A 496 8.83 -0.84 -28.99
CA TYR A 496 10.10 -1.55 -28.86
C TYR A 496 9.95 -2.76 -27.94
N PHE A 497 9.42 -2.57 -26.74
CA PHE A 497 9.23 -3.66 -25.80
C PHE A 497 8.10 -4.62 -26.20
N ALA A 498 7.06 -4.17 -26.90
CA ALA A 498 6.05 -5.07 -27.48
C ALA A 498 6.69 -6.04 -28.49
N GLY A 499 7.54 -5.52 -29.38
CA GLY A 499 8.30 -6.30 -30.35
C GLY A 499 9.32 -7.23 -29.69
N VAL A 500 10.13 -6.72 -28.76
CA VAL A 500 11.12 -7.52 -28.01
C VAL A 500 10.44 -8.63 -27.22
N ALA A 501 9.35 -8.35 -26.51
CA ALA A 501 8.64 -9.35 -25.72
C ALA A 501 8.01 -10.43 -26.63
N LEU A 502 7.43 -10.05 -27.77
CA LEU A 502 6.91 -10.98 -28.76
C LEU A 502 8.01 -11.88 -29.35
N ALA A 503 9.12 -11.27 -29.78
CA ALA A 503 10.25 -11.99 -30.38
C ALA A 503 10.91 -12.93 -29.38
N ALA A 504 11.14 -12.47 -28.15
CA ALA A 504 11.62 -13.31 -27.06
C ALA A 504 10.67 -14.48 -26.81
N PHE A 505 9.36 -14.26 -26.87
CA PHE A 505 8.39 -15.32 -26.68
C PHE A 505 8.41 -16.38 -27.80
N ARG A 506 8.63 -15.98 -29.05
CA ARG A 506 8.79 -16.92 -30.19
C ARG A 506 10.02 -17.81 -30.03
N GLU A 507 11.12 -17.25 -29.54
CA GLU A 507 12.34 -18.00 -29.26
C GLU A 507 12.18 -18.96 -28.07
N LEU A 508 11.41 -18.54 -27.05
CA LEU A 508 11.25 -19.26 -25.78
C LEU A 508 10.10 -20.29 -25.76
N GLY A 509 9.11 -20.24 -26.67
CA GLY A 509 7.95 -21.14 -26.64
C GLY A 509 6.88 -20.91 -27.73
N THR A 510 5.71 -21.56 -27.59
CA THR A 510 4.59 -21.44 -28.54
C THR A 510 3.66 -20.29 -28.19
N LEU A 511 3.55 -19.30 -29.10
CA LEU A 511 2.75 -18.09 -28.97
C LEU A 511 1.26 -18.37 -28.67
N PRO A 512 0.60 -17.65 -27.74
CA PRO A 512 -0.85 -17.68 -27.65
C PRO A 512 -1.45 -17.23 -28.98
N ALA A 513 -2.43 -17.98 -29.51
CA ALA A 513 -3.06 -17.69 -30.81
C ALA A 513 -3.63 -16.26 -30.89
N GLU A 514 -4.02 -15.67 -29.76
CA GLU A 514 -4.46 -14.28 -29.67
C GLU A 514 -3.33 -13.28 -29.92
N ALA A 515 -2.15 -13.50 -29.34
CA ALA A 515 -0.97 -12.67 -29.56
C ALA A 515 -0.46 -12.80 -31.01
N GLU A 516 -0.60 -13.97 -31.62
CA GLU A 516 -0.13 -14.24 -32.99
C GLU A 516 -1.01 -13.49 -33.98
N LYS A 517 -2.33 -13.59 -33.79
CA LYS A 517 -3.32 -12.87 -34.57
C LYS A 517 -3.24 -11.35 -34.42
N LEU A 518 -2.87 -10.86 -33.22
CA LEU A 518 -2.59 -9.43 -33.00
C LEU A 518 -1.35 -9.02 -33.78
N ALA A 519 -0.25 -9.77 -33.65
CA ALA A 519 1.02 -9.47 -34.31
C ALA A 519 0.93 -9.50 -35.85
N GLU A 520 0.01 -10.26 -36.44
CA GLU A 520 -0.24 -10.30 -37.89
C GLU A 520 -0.97 -9.07 -38.45
N GLN A 521 -1.51 -8.19 -37.59
CA GLN A 521 -2.22 -6.98 -38.00
C GLN A 521 -1.28 -5.76 -38.02
N SER A 522 -1.67 -4.70 -38.74
CA SER A 522 -0.97 -3.42 -38.63
C SER A 522 -1.23 -2.83 -37.25
N LEU A 523 -0.30 -3.05 -36.31
CA LEU A 523 -0.49 -2.72 -34.90
C LEU A 523 -0.57 -1.21 -34.66
N SER A 524 -1.75 -0.75 -34.23
CA SER A 524 -1.87 0.58 -33.62
C SER A 524 -1.09 0.62 -32.29
N ILE A 525 -0.88 1.81 -31.72
CA ILE A 525 -0.23 1.91 -30.40
C ILE A 525 -1.03 1.18 -29.31
N TYR A 526 -2.36 1.19 -29.40
CA TYR A 526 -3.25 0.42 -28.53
C TYR A 526 -3.05 -1.09 -28.65
N ASP A 527 -2.81 -1.57 -29.87
CA ASP A 527 -2.55 -2.99 -30.10
C ASP A 527 -1.13 -3.38 -29.65
N CYS A 528 -0.16 -2.47 -29.77
CA CYS A 528 1.19 -2.67 -29.24
C CYS A 528 1.20 -2.78 -27.71
N GLU A 529 0.49 -1.89 -27.02
CA GLU A 529 0.33 -1.95 -25.55
C GLU A 529 -0.33 -3.26 -25.12
N LYS A 530 -1.45 -3.65 -25.76
CA LYS A 530 -2.11 -4.93 -25.50
C LYS A 530 -1.19 -6.12 -25.75
N LEU A 531 -0.44 -6.09 -26.85
CA LEU A 531 0.51 -7.14 -27.20
C LEU A 531 1.62 -7.24 -26.16
N LEU A 532 2.17 -6.11 -25.70
CA LEU A 532 3.17 -6.07 -24.63
C LEU A 532 2.63 -6.71 -23.35
N ILE A 533 1.42 -6.32 -22.93
CA ILE A 533 0.76 -6.88 -21.73
C ILE A 533 0.56 -8.39 -21.87
N LEU A 534 0.05 -8.86 -23.01
CA LEU A 534 -0.16 -10.28 -23.27
C LEU A 534 1.16 -11.06 -23.28
N ALA A 535 2.18 -10.52 -23.94
CA ALA A 535 3.51 -11.14 -24.01
C ALA A 535 4.15 -11.23 -22.62
N LEU A 536 4.11 -10.16 -21.83
CA LEU A 536 4.67 -10.13 -20.47
C LEU A 536 3.98 -11.13 -19.51
N ARG A 537 2.66 -11.30 -19.63
CA ARG A 537 1.91 -12.34 -18.89
C ARG A 537 2.30 -13.75 -19.30
N SER A 538 2.69 -13.92 -20.56
CA SER A 538 2.93 -15.23 -21.16
C SER A 538 4.38 -15.69 -20.97
N ILE A 539 5.38 -14.78 -21.00
CA ILE A 539 6.80 -15.08 -20.72
C ILE A 539 6.87 -15.78 -19.34
N GLY A 540 6.94 -17.11 -19.36
CA GLY A 540 6.53 -17.96 -18.24
C GLY A 540 7.43 -17.86 -17.01
N HIS A 541 6.90 -18.28 -15.87
CA HIS A 541 7.67 -18.53 -14.64
C HIS A 541 8.71 -19.66 -14.77
N GLU A 542 8.68 -20.41 -15.89
CA GLU A 542 9.50 -21.60 -16.14
C GLU A 542 10.69 -21.37 -17.08
N SER A 543 10.82 -20.19 -17.73
CA SER A 543 12.01 -19.92 -18.53
C SER A 543 13.17 -19.53 -17.61
N GLU A 544 13.99 -20.50 -17.19
CA GLU A 544 15.33 -20.23 -16.63
C GLU A 544 16.27 -19.59 -17.67
N GLU A 545 15.79 -19.38 -18.89
CA GLU A 545 16.52 -18.74 -19.97
C GLU A 545 16.72 -17.24 -19.71
N LYS A 546 17.98 -16.83 -19.85
CA LYS A 546 18.47 -15.47 -19.55
C LYS A 546 17.64 -14.37 -20.21
N LEU A 547 17.15 -14.59 -21.43
CA LEU A 547 16.42 -13.60 -22.19
C LEU A 547 15.03 -13.29 -21.57
N GLY A 548 14.26 -14.32 -21.23
CA GLY A 548 12.92 -14.14 -20.63
C GLY A 548 13.00 -13.40 -19.30
N VAL A 549 13.99 -13.74 -18.47
CA VAL A 549 14.28 -13.07 -17.21
C VAL A 549 14.70 -11.61 -17.44
N ALA A 550 15.56 -11.34 -18.42
CA ALA A 550 16.03 -9.99 -18.71
C ALA A 550 14.89 -9.06 -19.18
N VAL A 551 14.03 -9.53 -20.09
CA VAL A 551 12.85 -8.78 -20.53
C VAL A 551 11.87 -8.56 -19.38
N LYS A 552 11.61 -9.60 -18.57
CA LYS A 552 10.75 -9.47 -17.39
C LYS A 552 11.29 -8.49 -16.37
N ASN A 553 12.60 -8.47 -16.10
CA ASN A 553 13.21 -7.58 -15.09
C ASN A 553 13.04 -6.08 -15.39
N VAL A 554 12.77 -5.71 -16.65
CA VAL A 554 12.42 -4.34 -17.01
C VAL A 554 11.06 -3.93 -16.41
N PHE A 555 10.13 -4.87 -16.25
CA PHE A 555 8.74 -4.60 -15.84
C PHE A 555 8.37 -5.21 -14.48
N TYR A 556 9.00 -6.30 -14.07
CA TYR A 556 8.67 -7.03 -12.86
C TYR A 556 9.92 -7.43 -12.09
N TYR A 557 9.82 -7.45 -10.76
CA TYR A 557 10.81 -8.07 -9.90
C TYR A 557 10.15 -9.18 -9.10
N VAL A 558 10.94 -10.21 -8.76
CA VAL A 558 10.50 -11.27 -7.85
C VAL A 558 10.87 -10.85 -6.43
N GLU A 559 9.86 -10.70 -5.59
CA GLU A 559 10.07 -10.38 -4.18
C GLU A 559 10.63 -11.61 -3.44
N GLU A 560 11.76 -11.44 -2.74
CA GLU A 560 12.53 -12.55 -2.15
C GLU A 560 11.72 -13.40 -1.16
N PHE A 561 10.76 -12.80 -0.45
CA PHE A 561 9.98 -13.45 0.61
C PHE A 561 8.71 -14.13 0.09
N SER A 562 7.91 -13.42 -0.69
CA SER A 562 6.64 -13.94 -1.22
C SER A 562 6.81 -14.80 -2.47
N LYS A 563 7.96 -14.69 -3.14
CA LYS A 563 8.21 -15.25 -4.47
C LYS A 563 7.16 -14.82 -5.50
N SER A 564 6.46 -13.71 -5.25
CA SER A 564 5.49 -13.14 -6.16
C SER A 564 6.14 -12.09 -7.05
N GLU A 565 5.71 -12.01 -8.30
CA GLU A 565 6.13 -10.96 -9.22
C GLU A 565 5.38 -9.66 -8.89
N LYS A 566 6.13 -8.56 -8.83
CA LYS A 566 5.62 -7.21 -8.56
C LYS A 566 6.09 -6.24 -9.64
N PRO A 567 5.26 -5.28 -10.06
CA PRO A 567 5.66 -4.30 -11.06
C PRO A 567 6.83 -3.44 -10.57
N THR A 568 7.83 -3.27 -11.42
CA THR A 568 9.06 -2.50 -11.16
C THR A 568 8.88 -1.07 -11.66
N GLY A 569 8.64 -0.11 -10.77
CA GLY A 569 8.56 1.31 -11.13
C GLY A 569 7.19 1.76 -11.68
N ALA A 570 7.09 3.03 -12.07
CA ALA A 570 5.85 3.65 -12.51
C ALA A 570 5.34 3.12 -13.87
N HIS A 571 6.20 2.84 -14.83
CA HIS A 571 5.80 2.33 -16.16
C HIS A 571 5.14 0.96 -16.10
N ALA A 572 5.69 0.05 -15.29
CA ALA A 572 5.11 -1.26 -15.09
C ALA A 572 3.76 -1.22 -14.36
N ARG A 573 3.60 -0.31 -13.38
CA ARG A 573 2.32 -0.08 -12.69
C ARG A 573 1.26 0.50 -13.65
N LEU A 574 1.64 1.44 -14.52
CA LEU A 574 0.76 2.02 -15.53
C LEU A 574 0.26 0.93 -16.49
N LEU A 575 1.16 0.12 -17.04
CA LEU A 575 0.81 -1.02 -17.89
C LEU A 575 -0.06 -2.07 -17.16
N ALA A 576 0.22 -2.33 -15.88
CA ALA A 576 -0.59 -3.27 -15.09
C ALA A 576 -2.02 -2.76 -14.84
N LEU A 577 -2.19 -1.45 -14.66
CA LEU A 577 -3.51 -0.81 -14.53
C LEU A 577 -4.28 -0.82 -15.85
N ASP A 578 -3.59 -0.55 -16.97
CA ASP A 578 -4.18 -0.58 -18.31
C ASP A 578 -4.52 -2.03 -18.76
N ALA A 579 -3.87 -3.03 -18.16
CA ALA A 579 -4.09 -4.46 -18.41
C ALA A 579 -5.30 -5.08 -17.69
N ASP A 580 -5.92 -4.39 -16.72
CA ASP A 580 -7.02 -4.93 -15.94
C ASP A 580 -8.28 -5.07 -16.82
N PRO A 581 -8.88 -6.28 -16.95
CA PRO A 581 -10.07 -6.49 -17.80
C PRO A 581 -11.33 -5.75 -17.30
N SER A 582 -11.30 -5.20 -16.09
CA SER A 582 -12.34 -4.32 -15.56
C SER A 582 -12.06 -2.83 -15.82
N SER A 583 -10.83 -2.49 -16.20
CA SER A 583 -10.39 -1.13 -16.53
C SER A 583 -10.66 -0.82 -18.01
N LYS A 584 -11.21 0.36 -18.28
CA LYS A 584 -11.23 0.95 -19.62
C LYS A 584 -10.08 1.92 -19.85
N MET A 585 -9.15 2.03 -18.91
CA MET A 585 -8.00 2.93 -19.03
C MET A 585 -6.95 2.30 -19.96
N GLN A 586 -6.53 3.05 -20.97
CA GLN A 586 -5.31 2.80 -21.75
C GLN A 586 -4.51 4.11 -21.78
N ASN A 587 -4.14 4.60 -20.58
CA ASN A 587 -3.62 5.96 -20.42
C ASN A 587 -2.34 6.19 -21.23
N LEU A 588 -1.47 5.18 -21.31
CA LEU A 588 -0.23 5.27 -22.06
C LEU A 588 -0.51 5.31 -23.58
N ALA A 589 -1.29 4.36 -24.10
CA ALA A 589 -1.63 4.34 -25.52
C ALA A 589 -2.44 5.57 -25.97
N GLU A 590 -3.38 6.06 -25.14
CA GLU A 590 -4.13 7.30 -25.38
C GLU A 590 -3.18 8.49 -25.54
N PHE A 591 -2.26 8.68 -24.59
CA PHE A 591 -1.27 9.76 -24.67
C PHE A 591 -0.39 9.64 -25.93
N CYS A 592 0.13 8.44 -26.20
CA CYS A 592 0.97 8.17 -27.39
C CYS A 592 0.22 8.38 -28.72
N SER A 593 -1.11 8.25 -28.72
CA SER A 593 -1.96 8.44 -29.90
C SER A 593 -2.20 9.93 -30.25
N LEU A 594 -1.97 10.85 -29.30
CA LEU A 594 -2.21 12.29 -29.51
C LEU A 594 -1.39 12.84 -30.67
N LYS A 595 -1.99 13.71 -31.49
CA LYS A 595 -1.30 14.40 -32.59
C LYS A 595 -0.69 15.71 -32.12
N ALA A 596 0.47 16.08 -32.68
CA ALA A 596 1.25 17.25 -32.26
C ALA A 596 0.46 18.58 -32.32
N ASP A 597 -0.46 18.70 -33.28
CA ASP A 597 -1.13 19.97 -33.59
C ASP A 597 -2.57 20.04 -33.06
N GLU A 598 -3.03 19.00 -32.35
CA GLU A 598 -4.42 18.84 -31.92
C GLU A 598 -4.50 18.70 -30.37
N GLY A 599 -5.62 19.16 -29.80
CA GLY A 599 -6.00 18.86 -28.43
C GLY A 599 -5.02 19.35 -27.35
N VAL A 600 -4.49 18.41 -26.56
CA VAL A 600 -3.62 18.66 -25.41
C VAL A 600 -2.21 19.16 -25.82
N LEU A 601 -1.71 18.75 -26.99
CA LEU A 601 -0.36 19.05 -27.45
C LEU A 601 -0.21 20.41 -28.15
N SER A 602 -1.32 21.13 -28.36
CA SER A 602 -1.28 22.49 -28.94
C SER A 602 -1.32 23.62 -27.91
N HIS A 603 -1.40 23.30 -26.60
CA HIS A 603 -1.60 24.29 -25.54
C HIS A 603 -0.53 24.21 -24.44
N PRO A 604 0.27 25.28 -24.19
CA PRO A 604 1.42 25.25 -23.26
C PRO A 604 1.10 24.75 -21.84
N ALA A 605 0.02 25.27 -21.24
CA ALA A 605 -0.38 24.87 -19.89
C ALA A 605 -0.88 23.43 -19.79
N ARG A 606 -1.36 22.83 -20.89
CA ARG A 606 -1.81 21.43 -20.92
C ARG A 606 -0.62 20.50 -21.15
N SER A 607 0.26 20.86 -22.08
CA SER A 607 1.52 20.14 -22.31
C SER A 607 2.38 20.10 -21.05
N LYS A 608 2.42 21.18 -20.25
CA LYS A 608 3.11 21.19 -18.95
C LYS A 608 2.51 20.16 -17.95
N ARG A 609 1.19 20.01 -17.91
CA ARG A 609 0.54 19.00 -17.05
C ARG A 609 0.89 17.58 -17.48
N GLU A 610 0.87 17.31 -18.79
CA GLU A 610 1.25 15.99 -19.32
C GLU A 610 2.73 15.68 -19.08
N LEU A 611 3.61 16.69 -19.16
CA LEU A 611 5.00 16.55 -18.74
C LEU A 611 5.09 16.15 -17.27
N GLU A 612 4.37 16.84 -16.37
CA GLU A 612 4.35 16.49 -14.93
C GLU A 612 3.81 15.06 -14.69
N ARG A 613 2.89 14.60 -15.55
CA ARG A 613 2.20 13.31 -15.46
C ARG A 613 3.00 12.12 -16.00
N PHE A 614 3.70 12.28 -17.12
CA PHE A 614 4.34 11.17 -17.85
C PHE A 614 5.88 11.21 -17.83
N LEU A 615 6.51 12.34 -17.52
CA LEU A 615 7.97 12.42 -17.43
C LEU A 615 8.56 11.49 -16.35
N PRO A 616 7.97 11.39 -15.13
CA PRO A 616 8.47 10.45 -14.13
C PRO A 616 8.39 8.99 -14.62
N THR A 617 7.32 8.64 -15.33
CA THR A 617 7.13 7.30 -15.93
C THR A 617 8.21 6.98 -16.95
N LEU A 618 8.56 7.96 -17.81
CA LEU A 618 9.66 7.77 -18.76
C LEU A 618 11.00 7.57 -18.04
N GLN A 619 11.31 8.40 -17.04
CA GLN A 619 12.57 8.30 -16.28
C GLN A 619 12.73 6.94 -15.58
N ASP A 620 11.66 6.45 -14.95
CA ASP A 620 11.62 5.12 -14.34
C ASP A 620 11.82 4.02 -15.39
N TRP A 621 11.15 4.11 -16.54
CA TRP A 621 11.28 3.11 -17.60
C TRP A 621 12.71 3.06 -18.15
N LEU A 622 13.32 4.21 -18.42
CA LEU A 622 14.70 4.30 -18.89
C LEU A 622 15.68 3.70 -17.88
N ALA A 623 15.49 3.97 -16.57
CA ALA A 623 16.32 3.40 -15.51
C ALA A 623 16.21 1.87 -15.43
N MET A 624 15.00 1.31 -15.56
CA MET A 624 14.78 -0.14 -15.52
C MET A 624 15.18 -0.85 -16.82
N ALA A 625 15.15 -0.14 -17.95
CA ALA A 625 15.58 -0.67 -19.25
C ALA A 625 17.11 -0.63 -19.44
N GLU A 626 17.84 0.23 -18.71
CA GLU A 626 19.30 0.37 -18.87
C GLU A 626 20.08 -0.96 -18.77
N PRO A 627 19.83 -1.87 -17.81
CA PRO A 627 20.52 -3.15 -17.76
C PRO A 627 20.31 -3.98 -19.03
N PHE A 628 19.10 -4.01 -19.56
CA PHE A 628 18.77 -4.72 -20.80
C PHE A 628 19.47 -4.10 -22.01
N PHE A 629 19.44 -2.77 -22.13
CA PHE A 629 20.11 -2.04 -23.21
C PHE A 629 21.62 -2.25 -23.21
N ARG A 630 22.25 -2.22 -22.03
CA ARG A 630 23.70 -2.42 -21.89
C ARG A 630 24.18 -3.79 -22.37
N GLU A 631 23.34 -4.80 -22.24
CA GLU A 631 23.62 -6.18 -22.63
C GLU A 631 23.17 -6.51 -24.06
N SER A 632 22.45 -5.59 -24.70
CA SER A 632 21.95 -5.72 -26.07
C SER A 632 22.87 -5.03 -27.08
N LYS A 633 22.84 -5.49 -28.33
CA LYS A 633 23.26 -4.69 -29.48
C LYS A 633 22.09 -4.49 -30.42
N HIS A 634 21.95 -3.28 -30.95
CA HIS A 634 20.87 -2.90 -31.84
C HIS A 634 21.42 -2.69 -33.24
N HIS A 635 20.88 -3.45 -34.19
CA HIS A 635 21.13 -3.27 -35.62
C HIS A 635 19.86 -2.64 -36.21
N GLU A 636 19.82 -1.31 -36.24
CA GLU A 636 18.65 -0.51 -36.62
C GLU A 636 18.84 0.07 -38.03
N GLU A 637 17.87 -0.16 -38.91
CA GLU A 637 17.81 0.51 -40.20
C GLU A 637 17.14 1.89 -40.08
N PRO A 638 17.57 2.88 -40.89
CA PRO A 638 16.90 4.18 -40.90
C PRO A 638 15.41 4.03 -41.27
N PRO A 639 14.50 4.76 -40.62
CA PRO A 639 13.08 4.66 -40.91
C PRO A 639 12.77 5.10 -42.36
N GLU A 640 11.87 4.35 -43.00
CA GLU A 640 11.29 4.67 -44.30
C GLU A 640 10.41 5.94 -44.23
N GLU A 641 10.03 6.50 -45.39
CA GLU A 641 9.19 7.71 -45.46
C GLU A 641 7.83 7.55 -44.75
N ASP A 642 7.30 6.33 -44.67
CA ASP A 642 6.06 6.07 -43.97
C ASP A 642 6.25 5.89 -42.45
N GLY A 643 7.49 5.72 -41.97
CA GLY A 643 7.87 5.49 -40.57
C GLY A 643 8.25 4.04 -40.24
N ARG A 644 8.17 3.10 -41.18
CA ARG A 644 8.59 1.70 -40.96
C ARG A 644 10.09 1.58 -40.82
N THR A 645 10.54 0.66 -39.99
CA THR A 645 11.97 0.39 -39.77
C THR A 645 12.17 -1.07 -39.40
N GLU A 646 13.30 -1.63 -39.81
CA GLU A 646 13.72 -2.96 -39.37
C GLU A 646 14.71 -2.82 -38.21
N LEU A 647 14.47 -3.61 -37.16
CA LEU A 647 15.31 -3.64 -35.98
C LEU A 647 15.62 -5.08 -35.59
N VAL A 648 16.90 -5.39 -35.45
CA VAL A 648 17.37 -6.65 -34.85
C VAL A 648 18.05 -6.35 -33.53
N VAL A 649 17.58 -7.00 -32.47
CA VAL A 649 18.16 -6.91 -31.13
C VAL A 649 18.94 -8.20 -30.83
N GLU A 650 20.27 -8.08 -30.75
CA GLU A 650 21.16 -9.17 -30.35
C GLU A 650 21.32 -9.13 -28.82
N TYR A 651 20.86 -10.17 -28.12
CA TYR A 651 20.98 -10.31 -26.66
C TYR A 651 21.61 -11.67 -26.33
N GLY A 652 22.89 -11.68 -25.96
CA GLY A 652 23.64 -12.91 -25.77
C GLY A 652 23.72 -13.73 -27.06
N ASP A 653 23.13 -14.93 -27.07
CA ASP A 653 23.08 -15.82 -28.24
C ASP A 653 21.76 -15.66 -29.04
N PHE A 654 20.85 -14.79 -28.61
CA PHE A 654 19.54 -14.58 -29.23
C PHE A 654 19.56 -13.41 -30.21
N TYR A 655 18.88 -13.58 -31.34
CA TYR A 655 18.67 -12.55 -32.35
C TYR A 655 17.16 -12.30 -32.49
N LEU A 656 16.70 -11.19 -31.94
CA LEU A 656 15.28 -10.83 -31.92
C LEU A 656 14.98 -9.92 -33.11
N GLU A 657 14.32 -10.49 -34.11
CA GLU A 657 13.92 -9.76 -35.31
C GLU A 657 12.55 -9.08 -35.08
N LEU A 658 12.55 -7.75 -35.00
CA LEU A 658 11.34 -6.94 -34.89
C LEU A 658 10.85 -6.56 -36.29
N ILE A 659 10.56 -7.60 -37.09
CA ILE A 659 10.13 -7.53 -38.50
C ILE A 659 8.87 -8.39 -38.73
N GLU A 660 8.45 -8.55 -40.00
CA GLU A 660 7.26 -9.30 -40.36
C GLU A 660 7.14 -10.67 -39.64
N PRO A 661 5.96 -10.99 -39.06
CA PRO A 661 4.70 -10.25 -39.21
C PRO A 661 4.56 -9.01 -38.29
N TYR A 662 5.47 -8.78 -37.33
CA TYR A 662 5.44 -7.59 -36.47
C TYR A 662 6.02 -6.37 -37.20
N LYS A 663 5.17 -5.39 -37.49
CA LYS A 663 5.61 -4.15 -38.16
C LYS A 663 6.06 -3.14 -37.11
N PHE A 664 7.37 -3.01 -36.92
CA PHE A 664 7.94 -1.95 -36.09
C PHE A 664 7.86 -0.59 -36.81
N TYR A 665 7.49 0.44 -36.06
CA TYR A 665 7.13 1.75 -36.60
C TYR A 665 7.67 2.86 -35.71
N ILE A 666 8.31 3.84 -36.32
CA ILE A 666 8.72 5.09 -35.69
C ILE A 666 7.90 6.20 -36.34
N ARG A 667 7.31 7.08 -35.52
CA ARG A 667 6.56 8.23 -36.03
C ARG A 667 7.49 9.12 -36.89
N PRO A 668 7.11 9.49 -38.13
CA PRO A 668 7.92 10.35 -38.99
C PRO A 668 8.28 11.66 -38.29
N GLY A 669 9.56 12.04 -38.34
CA GLY A 669 10.10 13.23 -37.70
C GLY A 669 10.33 13.09 -36.18
N ALA A 670 10.06 11.94 -35.56
CA ALA A 670 10.29 11.75 -34.13
C ALA A 670 11.79 11.81 -33.75
N ASP A 671 12.67 11.37 -34.64
CA ASP A 671 14.11 11.26 -34.40
C ASP A 671 14.93 12.44 -34.96
N GLU A 672 14.25 13.49 -35.46
CA GLU A 672 14.89 14.71 -35.94
C GLU A 672 15.34 15.59 -34.77
N ILE A 673 16.65 15.76 -34.62
CA ILE A 673 17.23 16.66 -33.63
C ILE A 673 17.23 18.09 -34.19
N PRO A 674 16.69 19.08 -33.46
CA PRO A 674 16.71 20.47 -33.90
C PRO A 674 18.15 21.00 -33.95
N ASP A 675 18.47 21.78 -34.97
CA ASP A 675 19.75 22.48 -35.12
C ASP A 675 19.80 23.74 -34.22
N ILE A 676 19.69 23.52 -32.91
CA ILE A 676 19.62 24.56 -31.87
C ILE A 676 20.48 24.12 -30.68
N GLU A 677 21.37 25.00 -30.20
CA GLU A 677 22.18 24.73 -29.02
C GLU A 677 21.33 24.78 -27.73
N ALA A 678 21.40 23.71 -26.93
CA ALA A 678 20.70 23.64 -25.65
C ALA A 678 21.35 24.58 -24.61
N PRO A 679 20.56 25.35 -23.84
CA PRO A 679 21.08 26.12 -22.71
C PRO A 679 21.82 25.24 -21.70
N GLU A 680 22.94 25.73 -21.16
CA GLU A 680 23.60 25.09 -20.03
C GLU A 680 22.72 25.20 -18.78
N LEU A 681 22.48 24.08 -18.10
CA LEU A 681 21.75 24.09 -16.83
C LEU A 681 22.60 24.77 -15.75
N PRO A 682 22.00 25.60 -14.88
CA PRO A 682 22.74 26.22 -13.78
C PRO A 682 23.30 25.13 -12.83
N PRO A 683 24.45 25.37 -12.16
CA PRO A 683 25.01 24.43 -11.18
C PRO A 683 24.00 24.14 -10.05
N PRO A 684 23.92 22.89 -9.55
CA PRO A 684 22.94 22.48 -8.52
C PRO A 684 22.93 23.38 -7.27
N ASP A 685 24.09 23.95 -6.93
CA ASP A 685 24.29 24.78 -5.74
C ASP A 685 23.82 26.24 -5.89
N LEU A 686 23.59 26.73 -7.12
CA LEU A 686 23.12 28.10 -7.40
C LEU A 686 21.61 28.19 -7.67
N ALA A 687 20.92 27.06 -7.83
CA ALA A 687 19.47 27.00 -8.05
C ALA A 687 18.63 27.25 -6.76
N PHE A 688 19.27 27.43 -5.60
CA PHE A 688 18.57 27.69 -4.34
C PHE A 688 18.12 29.15 -4.14
N ASP A 689 18.62 30.09 -4.93
CA ASP A 689 18.35 31.52 -4.70
C ASP A 689 17.42 32.19 -5.75
N GLU A 690 17.15 31.56 -6.90
CA GLU A 690 16.43 32.22 -8.01
C GLU A 690 14.95 31.85 -8.18
N ASP A 691 14.45 30.76 -7.57
CA ASP A 691 13.01 30.43 -7.52
C ASP A 691 12.25 31.22 -6.43
N LEU A 692 12.90 32.19 -5.76
CA LEU A 692 12.32 33.08 -4.73
C LEU A 692 11.99 34.49 -5.23
N VAL A 693 11.87 34.69 -6.55
CA VAL A 693 11.49 35.99 -7.12
C VAL A 693 10.25 35.82 -7.98
N ASP A 694 9.08 35.91 -7.34
CA ASP A 694 7.95 36.73 -7.80
C ASP A 694 6.92 36.92 -6.67
N GLU A 695 7.36 37.67 -5.67
CA GLU A 695 6.69 38.83 -5.09
C GLU A 695 7.82 39.55 -4.33
N PRO A 696 7.87 40.90 -4.27
CA PRO A 696 8.88 41.54 -3.46
C PRO A 696 8.54 41.23 -2.01
N ILE A 697 9.14 40.17 -1.46
CA ILE A 697 9.42 40.09 -0.03
C ILE A 697 10.12 41.40 0.22
N ARG A 698 9.39 42.32 0.86
CA ARG A 698 9.89 43.61 1.29
C ARG A 698 11.11 43.28 2.14
N ARG A 699 12.30 43.26 1.52
CA ARG A 699 13.57 43.07 2.22
C ARG A 699 13.59 44.25 3.18
N LYS A 700 13.24 43.97 4.43
CA LYS A 700 13.18 44.98 5.47
C LYS A 700 14.52 45.70 5.41
N SER A 701 14.46 47.01 5.22
CA SER A 701 15.67 47.82 5.11
C SER A 701 16.58 47.56 6.33
N PRO A 702 17.89 47.77 6.24
CA PRO A 702 18.78 47.68 7.41
C PRO A 702 18.29 48.55 8.59
N GLU A 703 17.50 49.58 8.30
CA GLU A 703 16.84 50.47 9.27
C GLU A 703 15.60 49.82 9.92
N GLU A 704 14.83 49.01 9.19
CA GLU A 704 13.71 48.22 9.72
C GLU A 704 14.21 47.00 10.52
N LEU A 705 15.27 46.33 10.06
CA LEU A 705 15.98 45.29 10.81
C LEU A 705 16.63 45.83 12.09
N ALA A 706 17.06 47.11 12.11
CA ALA A 706 17.57 47.75 13.32
C ALA A 706 16.48 48.05 14.38
N GLN A 707 15.20 48.06 13.99
CA GLN A 707 14.06 48.24 14.91
C GLN A 707 13.53 46.92 15.48
N GLU A 708 13.89 45.78 14.88
CA GLU A 708 13.49 44.47 15.38
C GLU A 708 14.34 44.04 16.59
N ARG A 709 13.74 43.21 17.46
CA ARG A 709 14.40 42.75 18.69
C ARG A 709 15.40 41.63 18.35
N PRO A 710 16.50 41.46 19.09
CA PRO A 710 17.43 40.36 18.87
C PRO A 710 16.75 39.01 19.13
N PHE A 711 17.03 38.04 18.26
CA PHE A 711 16.44 36.69 18.28
C PHE A 711 17.53 35.63 18.21
N LEU A 712 17.61 34.74 19.20
CA LEU A 712 18.67 33.75 19.38
C LEU A 712 18.41 32.46 18.59
N VAL A 713 19.27 32.19 17.61
CA VAL A 713 19.41 30.87 16.97
C VAL A 713 20.72 30.23 17.46
N HIS A 714 20.74 28.93 17.74
CA HIS A 714 21.96 28.22 18.13
C HIS A 714 22.16 26.95 17.30
N ARG A 715 23.43 26.54 17.16
CA ARG A 715 23.87 25.26 16.59
C ARG A 715 24.93 24.66 17.49
N VAL A 716 24.91 23.35 17.70
CA VAL A 716 25.90 22.64 18.51
C VAL A 716 26.79 21.79 17.61
N ASP A 717 28.11 21.97 17.73
CA ASP A 717 29.14 21.28 16.96
C ASP A 717 30.05 20.49 17.92
N LEU A 718 30.03 19.16 17.84
CA LEU A 718 30.89 18.29 18.66
C LEU A 718 32.32 18.23 18.09
N ILE A 719 33.34 18.36 18.95
CA ILE A 719 34.76 18.26 18.57
C ILE A 719 35.35 16.92 19.03
N GLY A 720 34.84 16.37 20.14
CA GLY A 720 35.31 15.14 20.78
C GLY A 720 35.98 15.39 22.14
N GLU A 721 36.72 14.41 22.65
CA GLU A 721 37.36 14.50 23.98
C GLU A 721 38.43 15.61 24.07
N ARG A 722 38.26 16.53 25.02
CA ARG A 722 39.27 17.53 25.41
C ARG A 722 39.35 17.68 26.92
N GLU A 723 40.48 18.18 27.38
CA GLU A 723 40.64 18.56 28.79
C GLU A 723 39.82 19.82 29.09
N ASN A 724 39.04 19.76 30.17
CA ASN A 724 38.30 20.89 30.72
C ASN A 724 39.21 21.79 31.59
N SER A 725 38.69 22.86 32.21
CA SER A 725 39.52 23.77 33.04
C SER A 725 40.11 23.12 34.29
N LYS A 726 39.61 21.92 34.67
CA LYS A 726 40.12 21.12 35.79
C LYS A 726 41.14 20.05 35.36
N GLY A 727 41.50 19.99 34.07
CA GLY A 727 42.42 18.98 33.52
C GLY A 727 41.83 17.58 33.39
N LYS A 728 40.50 17.43 33.46
CA LYS A 728 39.80 16.16 33.25
C LYS A 728 39.38 16.03 31.79
N LYS A 729 39.50 14.84 31.22
CA LYS A 729 39.03 14.54 29.86
C LYS A 729 37.50 14.50 29.84
N CYS A 730 36.90 15.39 29.05
CA CYS A 730 35.46 15.55 28.90
C CYS A 730 35.11 15.60 27.42
N GLU A 731 33.87 15.25 27.06
CA GLU A 731 33.37 15.49 25.70
C GLU A 731 33.21 16.99 25.49
N ALA A 732 33.81 17.55 24.44
CA ALA A 732 33.85 18.98 24.22
C ALA A 732 33.34 19.37 22.82
N GLY A 733 32.76 20.56 22.74
CA GLY A 733 32.23 21.11 21.49
C GLY A 733 32.06 22.62 21.52
N TYR A 734 31.41 23.15 20.48
CA TYR A 734 31.03 24.54 20.36
C TYR A 734 29.51 24.70 20.26
N ILE A 735 28.96 25.70 20.95
CA ILE A 735 27.62 26.24 20.74
C ILE A 735 27.76 27.54 19.96
N VAL A 736 27.39 27.54 18.68
CA VAL A 736 27.41 28.72 17.82
C VAL A 736 26.07 29.44 17.90
N LEU A 737 26.07 30.62 18.52
CA LEU A 737 24.93 31.53 18.65
C LEU A 737 24.91 32.51 17.47
N THR A 738 23.75 32.67 16.83
CA THR A 738 23.53 33.62 15.74
C THR A 738 22.31 34.49 16.05
N ASN A 739 22.45 35.81 15.93
CA ASN A 739 21.33 36.75 16.01
C ASN A 739 20.63 36.79 14.65
N ALA A 740 19.38 36.34 14.60
CA ALA A 740 18.55 36.43 13.39
C ALA A 740 17.50 37.57 13.47
N GLY A 741 17.59 38.43 14.49
CA GLY A 741 16.81 39.67 14.62
C GLY A 741 17.69 40.93 14.61
N GLY A 742 17.14 42.05 15.07
CA GLY A 742 17.84 43.34 15.12
C GLY A 742 18.77 43.54 16.31
N GLY A 743 19.60 44.59 16.26
CA GLY A 743 20.51 44.97 17.35
C GLY A 743 21.73 44.05 17.55
N THR A 744 22.25 43.99 18.78
CA THR A 744 23.34 43.09 19.17
C THR A 744 22.85 42.09 20.21
N LEU A 745 22.90 40.80 19.89
CA LEU A 745 22.58 39.73 20.83
C LEU A 745 23.56 39.76 22.01
N SER A 746 23.04 39.78 23.23
CA SER A 746 23.83 39.69 24.46
C SER A 746 23.11 38.91 25.54
N GLY A 747 23.86 38.15 26.32
CA GLY A 747 23.29 37.24 27.31
C GLY A 747 24.35 36.49 28.12
N THR A 748 23.88 35.54 28.92
CA THR A 748 24.71 34.65 29.74
C THR A 748 24.38 33.19 29.47
N ALA A 749 25.40 32.34 29.36
CA ALA A 749 25.28 30.89 29.36
C ALA A 749 25.58 30.35 30.76
N VAL A 750 24.68 29.56 31.33
CA VAL A 750 24.79 29.02 32.68
C VAL A 750 24.64 27.50 32.62
N ALA A 751 25.65 26.76 33.04
CA ALA A 751 25.57 25.32 33.26
C ALA A 751 24.68 25.03 34.49
N THR A 752 23.74 24.09 34.38
CA THR A 752 22.86 23.73 35.50
C THR A 752 23.49 22.75 36.49
N ASP A 753 24.56 22.06 36.11
CA ASP A 753 25.20 21.01 36.91
C ASP A 753 26.75 21.10 36.82
N PRO A 754 27.50 20.72 37.88
CA PRO A 754 28.96 20.69 37.87
C PRO A 754 29.62 19.80 36.80
N CYS A 755 28.89 18.83 36.23
CA CYS A 755 29.38 18.01 35.12
C CYS A 755 29.41 18.76 33.78
N LEU A 756 28.84 19.97 33.71
CA LEU A 756 28.88 20.85 32.54
C LEU A 756 29.78 22.07 32.78
N GLU A 757 30.54 22.42 31.76
CA GLU A 757 31.31 23.66 31.72
C GLU A 757 31.01 24.41 30.40
N VAL A 758 30.94 25.75 30.47
CA VAL A 758 30.72 26.61 29.29
C VAL A 758 31.57 27.88 29.38
N ASP A 759 32.23 28.25 28.28
CA ASP A 759 33.09 29.43 28.20
C ASP A 759 33.03 30.08 26.80
N PRO A 760 32.78 31.40 26.67
CA PRO A 760 32.56 32.38 27.74
C PRO A 760 31.14 32.33 28.34
N VAL A 761 31.05 32.54 29.66
CA VAL A 761 29.76 32.65 30.39
C VAL A 761 28.93 33.84 29.93
N ARG A 762 29.56 34.91 29.43
CA ARG A 762 28.89 36.10 28.88
C ARG A 762 29.18 36.21 27.40
N PHE A 763 28.15 36.38 26.59
CA PHE A 763 28.29 36.61 25.16
C PHE A 763 27.70 37.94 24.74
N ARG A 764 28.34 38.56 23.74
CA ARG A 764 27.84 39.74 23.05
C ARG A 764 28.34 39.72 21.60
N GLY A 765 27.41 39.77 20.65
CA GLY A 765 27.73 39.76 19.22
C GLY A 765 26.63 39.07 18.42
N ASN A 766 26.57 39.36 17.12
CA ASN A 766 25.57 38.75 16.22
C ASN A 766 25.95 37.34 15.76
N LYS A 767 27.19 36.92 16.01
CA LYS A 767 27.65 35.54 15.87
C LYS A 767 28.70 35.29 16.96
N VAL A 768 28.42 34.38 17.89
CA VAL A 768 29.32 34.07 19.02
C VAL A 768 29.43 32.56 19.17
N ALA A 769 30.64 32.05 19.33
CA ALA A 769 30.87 30.64 19.65
C ALA A 769 31.19 30.50 21.14
N LEU A 770 30.48 29.60 21.83
CA LEU A 770 30.76 29.18 23.21
C LEU A 770 31.38 27.80 23.17
N SER A 771 32.47 27.58 23.88
CA SER A 771 33.01 26.24 24.12
C SER A 771 32.22 25.59 25.26
N TYR A 772 31.92 24.29 25.14
CA TYR A 772 31.35 23.52 26.23
C TYR A 772 32.14 22.23 26.49
N TRP A 773 32.03 21.72 27.71
CA TRP A 773 32.56 20.42 28.13
C TRP A 773 31.50 19.66 28.94
N VAL A 774 31.43 18.33 28.72
CA VAL A 774 30.52 17.41 29.40
C VAL A 774 31.32 16.27 30.03
N ASP A 775 31.27 16.17 31.35
CA ASP A 775 31.85 15.07 32.10
C ASP A 775 30.87 13.89 32.13
N THR A 776 31.11 12.90 31.28
CA THR A 776 30.23 11.73 31.12
C THR A 776 30.28 10.77 32.30
N GLU A 777 31.29 10.87 33.18
CA GLU A 777 31.41 10.01 34.37
C GLU A 777 30.54 10.52 35.53
N GLU A 778 30.36 11.83 35.64
CA GLU A 778 29.58 12.49 36.69
C GLU A 778 28.14 12.80 36.25
N LEU A 779 27.73 12.33 35.08
CA LEU A 779 26.41 12.59 34.51
C LEU A 779 25.31 11.85 35.30
N PRO A 780 24.30 12.57 35.82
CA PRO A 780 23.25 11.94 36.63
C PRO A 780 22.30 11.10 35.77
N ASP A 781 21.81 9.99 36.35
CA ASP A 781 21.01 8.97 35.65
C ASP A 781 19.67 9.48 35.07
N ASN A 782 19.17 10.63 35.52
CA ASN A 782 17.94 11.26 35.00
C ASN A 782 18.18 12.13 33.74
N TYR A 783 19.44 12.41 33.35
CA TYR A 783 19.81 13.23 32.18
C TYR A 783 19.16 14.63 32.14
N GLU A 784 18.62 15.15 33.24
CA GLU A 784 18.00 16.49 33.35
C GLU A 784 19.06 17.59 33.53
N VAL A 785 20.08 17.58 32.67
CA VAL A 785 21.23 18.49 32.75
C VAL A 785 21.35 19.25 31.43
N PHE A 786 21.54 20.57 31.52
CA PHE A 786 21.50 21.46 30.35
C PHE A 786 22.37 22.73 30.54
N ILE A 787 22.75 23.35 29.42
CA ILE A 787 23.31 24.70 29.40
C ILE A 787 22.17 25.66 29.08
N GLN A 788 21.89 26.57 30.01
CA GLN A 788 20.83 27.54 29.88
C GLN A 788 21.37 28.86 29.34
N LEU A 789 20.90 29.26 28.15
CA LEU A 789 21.18 30.54 27.52
C LEU A 789 20.11 31.56 27.92
N LYS A 790 20.51 32.61 28.63
CA LYS A 790 19.64 33.71 29.05
C LYS A 790 19.99 34.98 28.30
N THR A 791 19.04 35.52 27.54
CA THR A 791 19.13 36.88 26.98
C THR A 791 18.16 37.78 27.74
N ALA A 792 18.10 39.07 27.38
CA ALA A 792 17.11 39.99 27.95
C ALA A 792 15.65 39.65 27.59
N HIS A 793 15.43 38.79 26.59
CA HIS A 793 14.11 38.57 25.99
C HIS A 793 13.69 37.10 25.93
N GLU A 794 14.64 36.16 25.98
CA GLU A 794 14.35 34.73 25.90
C GLU A 794 15.31 33.90 26.76
N GLN A 795 14.86 32.72 27.14
CA GLN A 795 15.62 31.71 27.85
C GLN A 795 15.52 30.40 27.08
N ARG A 796 16.67 29.78 26.81
CA ARG A 796 16.74 28.57 25.98
C ARG A 796 17.67 27.55 26.62
N ASP A 797 17.21 26.32 26.74
CA ASP A 797 17.95 25.24 27.39
C ASP A 797 18.52 24.29 26.33
N ILE A 798 19.84 24.07 26.37
CA ILE A 798 20.56 23.14 25.50
C ILE A 798 20.82 21.87 26.29
N SER A 799 20.13 20.79 25.92
CA SER A 799 20.22 19.51 26.64
C SER A 799 21.55 18.80 26.41
N VAL A 800 21.98 17.96 27.37
CA VAL A 800 23.13 17.07 27.17
C VAL A 800 22.96 16.19 25.92
N PHE A 801 21.76 15.71 25.60
CA PHE A 801 21.53 14.91 24.39
C PHE A 801 21.93 15.62 23.10
N GLU A 802 21.71 16.92 23.04
CA GLU A 802 22.10 17.77 21.91
C GLU A 802 23.62 18.00 21.88
N MET A 803 24.27 18.01 23.04
CA MET A 803 25.71 18.22 23.20
C MET A 803 26.57 16.98 22.91
N ILE A 804 26.10 15.77 23.21
CA ILE A 804 26.91 14.53 23.05
C ILE A 804 26.38 13.56 22.00
N GLY A 805 25.18 13.78 21.44
CA GLY A 805 24.63 12.99 20.33
C GLY A 805 24.36 11.52 20.69
N GLN A 806 23.11 11.23 21.10
CA GLN A 806 22.58 9.89 21.44
C GLN A 806 23.25 9.12 22.60
N ALA A 807 22.41 8.49 23.41
CA ALA A 807 22.77 7.70 24.59
C ALA A 807 23.71 6.53 24.25
N ARG A 808 25.01 6.69 24.49
CA ARG A 808 25.91 5.56 24.68
C ARG A 808 25.52 4.85 25.98
N ASN A 809 24.72 3.79 25.87
CA ASN A 809 24.56 2.84 26.96
C ASN A 809 25.94 2.36 27.42
N LYS A 810 26.22 2.46 28.73
CA LYS A 810 27.49 2.07 29.35
C LYS A 810 27.97 0.71 28.78
N PRO A 811 29.20 0.62 28.22
CA PRO A 811 29.69 -0.64 27.69
C PRO A 811 29.82 -1.65 28.84
N VAL A 812 29.01 -2.71 28.79
CA VAL A 812 29.19 -3.88 29.66
C VAL A 812 30.45 -4.59 29.19
N SER A 813 31.40 -4.86 30.10
CA SER A 813 32.64 -5.55 29.72
C SER A 813 32.32 -6.84 28.92
N PRO A 814 33.05 -7.15 27.85
CA PRO A 814 32.76 -8.31 26.98
C PRO A 814 32.58 -9.61 27.76
N MET A 815 33.38 -9.79 28.80
CA MET A 815 33.33 -10.95 29.70
C MET A 815 31.99 -11.09 30.43
N LEU A 816 31.43 -9.98 30.94
CA LEU A 816 30.15 -9.99 31.65
C LEU A 816 28.96 -10.18 30.69
N GLY A 817 29.06 -9.68 29.46
CA GLY A 817 28.08 -9.90 28.39
C GLY A 817 28.01 -11.37 27.97
N THR A 818 29.16 -12.00 27.72
CA THR A 818 29.24 -13.43 27.37
C THR A 818 28.70 -14.31 28.49
N ILE A 819 29.03 -14.04 29.76
CA ILE A 819 28.51 -14.81 30.90
C ILE A 819 26.98 -14.70 31.00
N LYS A 820 26.41 -13.51 30.82
CA LYS A 820 24.95 -13.31 30.85
C LYS A 820 24.22 -13.99 29.69
N MET A 821 24.86 -14.10 28.52
CA MET A 821 24.31 -14.85 27.38
C MET A 821 24.39 -16.37 27.56
N LEU A 822 25.41 -16.89 28.25
CA LEU A 822 25.60 -18.33 28.43
C LEU A 822 24.73 -18.93 29.55
N MET A 823 24.42 -18.16 30.60
CA MET A 823 23.71 -18.65 31.79
C MET A 823 22.34 -19.31 31.51
N PRO A 824 21.47 -18.74 30.65
CA PRO A 824 20.21 -19.38 30.30
C PRO A 824 20.41 -20.75 29.63
N ALA A 825 21.38 -20.87 28.72
CA ALA A 825 21.69 -22.12 28.03
C ALA A 825 22.21 -23.19 29.01
N LEU A 826 23.15 -22.83 29.89
CA LEU A 826 23.70 -23.75 30.89
C LEU A 826 22.62 -24.23 31.89
N THR A 827 21.75 -23.32 32.33
CA THR A 827 20.66 -23.65 33.27
C THR A 827 19.63 -24.59 32.62
N SER A 828 19.30 -24.36 31.35
CA SER A 828 18.40 -25.23 30.58
C SER A 828 18.99 -26.61 30.31
N ILE A 829 20.30 -26.69 30.01
CA ILE A 829 20.99 -27.99 29.86
C ILE A 829 20.94 -28.77 31.18
N ALA A 830 21.24 -28.13 32.31
CA ALA A 830 21.19 -28.78 33.62
C ALA A 830 19.78 -29.27 34.00
N LEU A 831 18.74 -28.45 33.73
CA LEU A 831 17.34 -28.83 33.94
C LEU A 831 16.91 -30.00 33.06
N PHE A 832 17.30 -29.99 31.78
CA PHE A 832 16.99 -31.08 30.85
C PHE A 832 17.67 -32.39 31.28
N TYR A 833 18.97 -32.36 31.60
CA TYR A 833 19.69 -33.55 32.08
C TYR A 833 19.11 -34.09 33.40
N GLY A 834 18.73 -33.20 34.33
CA GLY A 834 18.09 -33.60 35.59
C GLY A 834 16.73 -34.27 35.37
N ALA A 835 15.88 -33.71 34.51
CA ALA A 835 14.60 -34.28 34.15
C ALA A 835 14.76 -35.60 33.37
N PHE A 836 15.69 -35.65 32.41
CA PHE A 836 15.99 -36.85 31.63
C PHE A 836 16.45 -38.00 32.51
N TYR A 837 17.41 -37.76 33.40
CA TYR A 837 17.94 -38.78 34.29
C TYR A 837 16.89 -39.25 35.31
N GLY A 838 16.16 -38.30 35.92
CA GLY A 838 15.12 -38.62 36.90
C GLY A 838 13.97 -39.44 36.31
N ILE A 839 13.44 -39.02 35.15
CA ILE A 839 12.34 -39.73 34.50
C ILE A 839 12.80 -41.07 33.92
N SER A 840 14.01 -41.15 33.35
CA SER A 840 14.54 -42.43 32.85
C SER A 840 14.73 -43.44 33.99
N HIS A 841 15.27 -43.02 35.13
CA HIS A 841 15.45 -43.88 36.28
C HIS A 841 14.11 -44.31 36.89
N TYR A 842 13.11 -43.42 36.89
CA TYR A 842 11.75 -43.73 37.32
C TYR A 842 11.07 -44.74 36.37
N ILE A 843 11.21 -44.57 35.06
CA ILE A 843 10.66 -45.51 34.05
C ILE A 843 11.26 -46.91 34.25
N VAL A 844 12.57 -47.01 34.47
CA VAL A 844 13.25 -48.29 34.71
C VAL A 844 12.76 -48.94 36.00
N ASP A 845 12.74 -48.22 37.12
CA ASP A 845 12.25 -48.74 38.41
C ASP A 845 10.76 -49.12 38.36
N PHE A 846 9.95 -48.35 37.64
CA PHE A 846 8.54 -48.65 37.40
C PHE A 846 8.34 -49.93 36.59
N LEU A 847 9.11 -50.11 35.50
CA LEU A 847 9.04 -51.31 34.67
C LEU A 847 9.54 -52.55 35.42
N GLU A 848 10.61 -52.44 36.21
CA GLU A 848 11.09 -53.52 37.07
C GLU A 848 10.07 -53.95 38.12
N LYS A 849 9.34 -53.00 38.71
CA LYS A 849 8.29 -53.28 39.72
C LYS A 849 7.00 -53.82 39.12
N SER A 850 6.61 -53.32 37.95
CA SER A 850 5.30 -53.61 37.34
C SER A 850 5.31 -54.88 36.48
N VAL A 851 6.45 -55.18 35.84
CA VAL A 851 6.57 -56.29 34.87
C VAL A 851 7.61 -57.34 35.34
N GLY A 852 8.43 -57.03 36.35
CA GLY A 852 9.44 -57.92 36.92
C GLY A 852 10.82 -57.78 36.27
N ARG A 853 11.84 -58.47 36.83
CA ARG A 853 13.27 -58.34 36.43
C ARG A 853 13.62 -58.75 35.00
N TYR A 854 12.65 -59.25 34.21
CA TYR A 854 12.86 -59.74 32.85
C TYR A 854 12.24 -58.85 31.76
N PHE A 855 11.83 -57.62 32.09
CA PHE A 855 11.20 -56.70 31.12
C PHE A 855 12.06 -56.42 29.87
N HIS A 856 13.38 -56.58 29.97
CA HIS A 856 14.30 -56.47 28.83
C HIS A 856 14.12 -57.56 27.75
N THR A 857 13.38 -58.63 28.05
CA THR A 857 13.15 -59.77 27.16
C THR A 857 11.68 -59.91 26.70
N MET A 858 10.82 -58.98 27.10
CA MET A 858 9.38 -59.00 26.78
C MET A 858 9.02 -57.98 25.70
N GLU A 859 8.05 -58.32 24.85
CA GLU A 859 7.43 -57.36 23.94
C GLU A 859 6.33 -56.59 24.70
N LEU A 860 6.70 -55.43 25.25
CA LEU A 860 5.82 -54.56 26.05
C LEU A 860 4.50 -54.19 25.37
N THR A 861 4.48 -54.13 24.04
CA THR A 861 3.28 -53.89 23.22
C THR A 861 2.24 -55.00 23.33
N ARG A 862 2.67 -56.25 23.53
CA ARG A 862 1.79 -57.41 23.61
C ARG A 862 1.48 -57.82 25.04
N ASP A 863 2.50 -57.83 25.90
CA ASP A 863 2.41 -58.50 27.20
C ASP A 863 2.05 -57.55 28.36
N ALA A 864 2.19 -56.22 28.21
CA ALA A 864 1.83 -55.23 29.24
C ALA A 864 1.46 -53.84 28.67
N PRO A 865 0.38 -53.74 27.86
CA PRO A 865 0.01 -52.51 27.13
C PRO A 865 -0.33 -51.32 28.05
N GLU A 866 -0.84 -51.56 29.25
CA GLU A 866 -1.13 -50.51 30.24
C GLU A 866 0.16 -49.87 30.77
N SER A 867 1.22 -50.66 30.98
CA SER A 867 2.54 -50.16 31.38
C SER A 867 3.20 -49.36 30.24
N LEU A 868 3.04 -49.81 28.98
CA LEU A 868 3.53 -49.09 27.81
C LEU A 868 2.88 -47.72 27.66
N SER A 869 1.56 -47.61 27.87
CA SER A 869 0.84 -46.33 27.83
C SER A 869 1.40 -45.31 28.84
N GLN A 870 1.74 -45.77 30.06
CA GLN A 870 2.33 -44.90 31.08
C GLN A 870 3.77 -44.49 30.74
N VAL A 871 4.58 -45.38 30.16
CA VAL A 871 5.93 -45.03 29.66
C VAL A 871 5.84 -44.00 28.53
N ILE A 872 4.91 -44.19 27.59
CA ILE A 872 4.66 -43.24 26.50
C ILE A 872 4.29 -41.87 27.07
N PHE A 873 3.37 -41.81 28.03
CA PHE A 873 2.99 -40.55 28.69
C PHE A 873 4.19 -39.85 29.36
N LEU A 874 5.04 -40.59 30.07
CA LEU A 874 6.26 -40.04 30.70
C LEU A 874 7.28 -39.53 29.67
N THR A 875 7.46 -40.22 28.55
CA THR A 875 8.31 -39.75 27.45
C THR A 875 7.75 -38.50 26.76
N HIS A 876 6.42 -38.35 26.65
CA HIS A 876 5.81 -37.14 26.11
C HIS A 876 6.06 -35.92 27.01
N ILE A 877 5.99 -36.08 28.35
CA ILE A 877 6.34 -35.01 29.30
C ILE A 877 7.78 -34.55 29.07
N LEU A 878 8.70 -35.49 28.84
CA LEU A 878 10.11 -35.19 28.55
C LEU A 878 10.29 -34.42 27.24
N GLY A 879 9.54 -34.81 26.20
CA GLY A 879 9.48 -34.09 24.93
C GLY A 879 8.95 -32.65 25.07
N TYR A 880 7.92 -32.44 25.89
CA TYR A 880 7.39 -31.09 26.17
C TYR A 880 8.37 -30.22 26.95
N ILE A 881 9.10 -30.78 27.91
CA ILE A 881 10.16 -30.06 28.63
C ILE A 881 11.27 -29.65 27.66
N PHE A 882 11.67 -30.54 26.74
CA PHE A 882 12.65 -30.23 25.70
C PHE A 882 12.19 -29.07 24.79
N LEU A 883 10.97 -29.15 24.25
CA LEU A 883 10.40 -28.10 23.40
C LEU A 883 10.28 -26.76 24.13
N PHE A 884 9.88 -26.78 25.40
CA PHE A 884 9.84 -25.59 26.24
C PHE A 884 11.24 -24.97 26.40
N THR A 885 12.28 -25.79 26.69
CA THR A 885 13.65 -25.29 26.78
C THR A 885 14.19 -24.77 25.44
N ALA A 886 13.85 -25.42 24.33
CA ALA A 886 14.26 -25.02 22.99
C ALA A 886 13.64 -23.68 22.55
N GLY A 887 12.43 -23.34 23.01
CA GLY A 887 11.80 -22.04 22.75
C GLY A 887 12.18 -20.94 23.76
N PHE A 888 12.35 -21.30 25.04
CA PHE A 888 12.61 -20.33 26.11
C PHE A 888 14.03 -19.75 26.03
N VAL A 889 15.04 -20.54 25.63
CA VAL A 889 16.43 -20.09 25.55
C VAL A 889 16.62 -19.00 24.46
N PRO A 890 16.18 -19.20 23.19
CA PRO A 890 16.24 -18.14 22.17
C PRO A 890 15.47 -16.87 22.58
N TYR A 891 14.30 -17.02 23.22
CA TYR A 891 13.52 -15.89 23.70
C TYR A 891 14.28 -15.06 24.74
N GLN A 892 14.92 -15.70 25.73
CA GLN A 892 15.71 -14.99 26.74
C GLN A 892 16.98 -14.38 26.14
N VAL A 893 17.66 -15.07 25.23
CA VAL A 893 18.83 -14.53 24.50
C VAL A 893 18.43 -13.31 23.68
N ALA A 894 17.32 -13.36 22.94
CA ALA A 894 16.79 -12.23 22.18
C ALA A 894 16.39 -11.05 23.11
N ARG A 895 15.84 -11.33 24.28
CA ARG A 895 15.51 -10.31 25.30
C ARG A 895 16.76 -9.64 25.88
N VAL A 896 17.85 -10.38 26.06
CA VAL A 896 19.15 -9.83 26.49
C VAL A 896 19.77 -9.00 25.36
N PHE A 897 19.74 -9.49 24.11
CA PHE A 897 20.18 -8.74 22.92
C PHE A 897 19.42 -7.43 22.74
N LYS A 898 18.10 -7.41 22.91
CA LYS A 898 17.28 -6.19 22.85
C LYS A 898 17.65 -5.15 23.91
N ARG A 899 18.16 -5.58 25.06
CA ARG A 899 18.60 -4.67 26.13
C ARG A 899 20.04 -4.19 25.97
N PHE A 900 20.85 -4.92 25.21
CA PHE A 900 22.27 -4.63 24.99
C PHE A 900 22.64 -4.99 23.55
N PRO A 901 22.23 -4.17 22.56
CA PRO A 901 22.66 -4.35 21.18
C PRO A 901 24.18 -4.13 21.08
N PRO A 902 24.88 -4.84 20.17
CA PRO A 902 26.33 -4.74 20.00
C PRO A 902 26.79 -3.35 19.58
#